data_AF-A0A7C5M744-F1
#
_entry.id   AF-A0A7C5M744-F1
#
_cell.length_a   1.000
_cell.length_b   1.000
_cell.length_c   1.000
_cell.angle_alpha   90.00
_cell.angle_beta   90.00
_cell.angle_gamma   90.00
#
_symmetry.space_group_name_H-M   'P 1'
#
loop_
_entity.id
_entity.type
_entity.pdbx_description
1 polymer ?
#
loop_
_entity_poly.entity_id
_entity_poly.type
_entity_poly.pdbx_seq_one_letter_code
_entity_poly.pdbx_strand_id
1 'polypeptide(L)'
;MISSTLSLNLGDLDPAMPGNSLAELVQEQNAVTAGTSPLLELPAPSATANVVLPIAVTTSGPNGYDLGTLAGPSPTFVANWSPVYQVVGNTLQLDTDSLEVTPFDWGELDAFSSLATDDFTSLLASAATFLTQVFDVGMFQDPLPLLKRGVDDLLEFPQLFTDLVASEPVSQLAGSPTARLNDLEAQLKAALDAAFEEIDSASSGGSGEAEPTSPFDGLSLSIIEEPGKAPVLRLDIPFNKTLLSESIPLNLDIPGVPSDLFQFGTEGTVSVTGGISMNLALGIDLNNHRPFLFDDGTFVSALLDVDGQDLRFEAGLGPLGVFIGSATQPGRVALDEDGLLVSSGDADGLGQSTAPASMSLVLLDGNGDNRHYFDELLTGDFDPQMKAALGVELPVFFPLEGQPLDASTPSLIVEITDLGDPAATTHTQVPDLGNIDFSQALDALLGGLDDLFRLLQDALDEGLFGKDLPLIGDKLQDASGFIDKLRQDLIDNLSGNPGSSGGSEGESPPKDVSFLQQAIFEAVGPGGLDWLQDQYSMDGSLTPDGLITPHDVRVLADGLDITNDLSLVTGNTESIEFDMRLGTDFFSVQEPFDLDLGVPALGLDISGQLDVTVGFSYDFSFGINKDEGPFFNVGDADELTVFFDVDIVNLETSAALALLNLEVAAMTPGELDYDARGNYLPSEFREMERSMLGNQQVINAFRGEFTVDMQDPSGEGTLTVGELGSALGLLDVDVAARATVHLNLLATLGGDTNFPSLAGELHLYWGFDTLDDFANATPEIEFRDIRLNMGELFSDLFGGALTEVQKVAQEVQPILDVLTEPIPVISDLAGSPVAL
;
A
#
# COMPACT_ATOMS: atom_id res chain seq x y z
N MET A 1 -50.21 51.25 19.50
CA MET A 1 -51.40 52.12 19.58
C MET A 1 -52.16 51.79 20.86
N ILE A 2 -52.39 52.75 21.76
CA ILE A 2 -53.21 52.53 22.97
C ILE A 2 -54.66 52.82 22.60
N SER A 3 -55.51 51.78 22.57
CA SER A 3 -56.97 51.95 22.56
C SER A 3 -57.47 51.73 23.97
N SER A 4 -57.98 52.77 24.62
CA SER A 4 -58.75 52.60 25.85
C SER A 4 -59.89 53.61 25.95
N THR A 5 -61.11 53.09 26.08
CA THR A 5 -62.27 53.82 26.61
C THR A 5 -62.06 54.04 28.11
N LEU A 6 -61.76 55.27 28.51
CA LEU A 6 -61.69 55.66 29.91
C LEU A 6 -63.11 55.67 30.51
N SER A 7 -63.42 54.72 31.39
CA SER A 7 -64.64 54.73 32.20
C SER A 7 -64.27 55.13 33.63
N LEU A 8 -64.52 56.38 34.01
CA LEU A 8 -64.37 56.85 35.39
C LEU A 8 -65.54 56.29 36.22
N ASN A 9 -65.26 55.25 37.01
CA ASN A 9 -66.20 54.74 37.99
C ASN A 9 -65.94 55.43 39.34
N LEU A 10 -66.79 56.41 39.70
CA LEU A 10 -66.78 57.02 41.02
C LEU A 10 -67.56 56.12 41.99
N GLY A 11 -66.87 55.15 42.61
CA GLY A 11 -67.34 54.40 43.78
C GLY A 11 -66.20 54.35 44.80
N ASP A 12 -66.37 54.48 46.11
CA ASP A 12 -67.56 54.53 46.97
C ASP A 12 -67.43 55.78 47.86
N LEU A 13 -68.50 56.58 47.97
CA LEU A 13 -68.68 57.43 49.14
C LEU A 13 -68.98 56.51 50.32
N ASP A 14 -68.12 56.53 51.33
CA ASP A 14 -68.27 55.81 52.59
C ASP A 14 -69.74 55.83 53.07
N PRO A 15 -70.40 54.67 53.27
CA PRO A 15 -71.80 54.59 53.67
C PRO A 15 -72.08 55.06 55.11
N ALA A 16 -71.11 55.69 55.80
CA ALA A 16 -71.30 56.28 57.12
C ALA A 16 -71.82 57.74 57.14
N MET A 17 -72.21 58.34 56.01
CA MET A 17 -72.86 59.67 56.01
C MET A 17 -74.38 59.61 55.78
N PRO A 18 -75.21 60.23 56.66
CA PRO A 18 -76.63 60.39 56.41
C PRO A 18 -76.83 61.31 55.19
N GLY A 19 -77.64 60.84 54.24
CA GLY A 19 -77.81 61.46 52.94
C GLY A 19 -78.32 62.89 53.02
N ASN A 20 -77.46 63.84 52.62
CA ASN A 20 -77.85 65.19 52.24
C ASN A 20 -77.33 65.42 50.82
N SER A 21 -78.20 65.88 49.94
CA SER A 21 -77.83 66.27 48.58
C SER A 21 -76.95 67.54 48.59
N LEU A 22 -76.10 67.73 47.57
CA LEU A 22 -75.25 68.93 47.42
C LEU A 22 -76.08 70.24 47.45
N ALA A 23 -77.36 70.17 47.09
CA ALA A 23 -78.30 71.28 47.18
C ALA A 23 -78.73 71.61 48.63
N GLU A 24 -78.76 70.62 49.53
CA GLU A 24 -79.07 70.81 50.96
C GLU A 24 -77.88 71.37 51.73
N LEU A 25 -76.64 71.01 51.38
CA LEU A 25 -75.42 71.55 52.00
C LEU A 25 -75.19 73.04 51.68
N VAL A 26 -75.58 73.50 50.48
CA VAL A 26 -75.51 74.92 50.09
C VAL A 26 -76.64 75.76 50.73
N GLN A 27 -77.78 75.13 51.07
CA GLN A 27 -78.86 75.80 51.81
C GLN A 27 -78.53 75.96 53.31
N GLU A 28 -77.88 74.97 53.93
CA GLU A 28 -77.46 75.07 55.33
C GLU A 28 -76.32 76.07 55.54
N GLN A 29 -75.38 76.22 54.59
CA GLN A 29 -74.31 77.21 54.68
C GLN A 29 -74.81 78.67 54.58
N ASN A 30 -75.93 78.92 53.88
CA ASN A 30 -76.55 80.24 53.80
C ASN A 30 -77.43 80.59 55.01
N ALA A 31 -77.78 79.62 55.86
CA ALA A 31 -78.57 79.83 57.09
C ALA A 31 -77.71 80.22 58.32
N VAL A 32 -76.37 80.18 58.21
CA VAL A 32 -75.42 80.48 59.31
C VAL A 32 -75.09 81.98 59.40
N THR A 33 -76.12 82.84 59.52
CA THR A 33 -75.96 84.27 59.88
C THR A 33 -76.62 84.65 61.21
N ALA A 34 -76.96 83.70 62.07
CA ALA A 34 -77.36 84.00 63.44
C ALA A 34 -77.04 82.87 64.43
N GLY A 35 -76.01 83.08 65.26
CA GLY A 35 -75.94 82.46 66.60
C GLY A 35 -75.11 81.19 66.75
N THR A 36 -73.84 81.39 67.15
CA THR A 36 -73.03 80.56 68.06
C THR A 36 -73.28 79.04 68.11
N SER A 37 -72.54 78.29 67.29
CA SER A 37 -72.05 76.93 67.55
C SER A 37 -70.74 76.73 66.76
N PRO A 38 -69.80 75.88 67.23
CA PRO A 38 -68.45 75.79 66.66
C PRO A 38 -68.48 75.31 65.21
N LEU A 39 -67.53 75.82 64.42
CA LEU A 39 -67.21 75.43 63.05
C LEU A 39 -67.32 73.90 62.89
N LEU A 40 -68.33 73.45 62.13
CA LEU A 40 -68.28 72.13 61.53
C LEU A 40 -67.18 72.21 60.47
N GLU A 41 -65.96 71.78 60.80
CA GLU A 41 -64.96 71.45 59.79
C GLU A 41 -65.54 70.29 58.96
N LEU A 42 -66.16 70.64 57.84
CA LEU A 42 -66.47 69.66 56.81
C LEU A 42 -65.13 69.11 56.32
N PRO A 43 -64.89 67.78 56.37
CA PRO A 43 -63.68 67.22 55.79
C PRO A 43 -63.64 67.58 54.31
N ALA A 44 -62.51 68.13 53.85
CA ALA A 44 -62.31 68.40 52.43
C ALA A 44 -62.54 67.08 51.65
N PRO A 45 -63.29 67.08 50.54
CA PRO A 45 -63.50 65.86 49.77
C PRO A 45 -62.15 65.41 49.19
N SER A 46 -61.51 64.43 49.82
CA SER A 46 -60.31 63.79 49.32
C SER A 46 -60.72 62.62 48.43
N ALA A 47 -60.74 62.83 47.12
CA ALA A 47 -60.78 61.74 46.16
C ALA A 47 -59.35 61.36 45.81
N THR A 48 -59.03 60.07 45.85
CA THR A 48 -57.79 59.51 45.32
C THR A 48 -58.14 58.60 44.15
N ALA A 49 -57.30 58.60 43.11
CA ALA A 49 -57.44 57.70 41.97
C ALA A 49 -56.10 57.04 41.71
N ASN A 50 -56.05 55.71 41.84
CA ASN A 50 -54.90 54.90 41.46
C ASN A 50 -55.29 54.09 40.23
N VAL A 51 -54.59 54.30 39.13
CA VAL A 51 -54.82 53.60 37.87
C VAL A 51 -53.62 52.72 37.58
N VAL A 52 -53.86 51.41 37.56
CA VAL A 52 -52.87 50.40 37.14
C VAL A 52 -53.39 49.80 35.84
N LEU A 53 -52.71 50.06 34.73
CA LEU A 53 -53.07 49.52 33.42
C LEU A 53 -52.05 48.46 33.01
N PRO A 54 -52.47 47.21 32.72
CA PRO A 54 -51.59 46.26 32.07
C PRO A 54 -51.26 46.76 30.65
N ILE A 55 -49.98 46.84 30.32
CA ILE A 55 -49.50 47.20 28.99
C ILE A 55 -49.32 45.89 28.22
N ALA A 56 -50.02 45.76 27.09
CA ALA A 56 -49.68 44.76 26.09
C ALA A 56 -48.63 45.40 25.16
N VAL A 57 -47.39 44.95 25.24
CA VAL A 57 -46.35 45.32 24.28
C VAL A 57 -46.53 44.45 23.05
N THR A 58 -46.82 45.06 21.90
CA THR A 58 -46.73 44.40 20.60
C THR A 58 -45.39 44.78 20.01
N THR A 59 -44.38 43.90 20.10
CA THR A 59 -43.07 44.12 19.51
C THR A 59 -43.11 43.85 18.01
N SER A 60 -43.50 44.88 17.24
CA SER A 60 -43.23 44.93 15.80
C SER A 60 -42.16 46.00 15.55
N GLY A 61 -40.91 45.68 15.91
CA GLY A 61 -39.75 46.46 15.48
C GLY A 61 -39.50 46.29 13.97
N PRO A 62 -38.72 47.17 13.33
CA PRO A 62 -38.39 47.07 11.90
C PRO A 62 -37.67 45.76 11.52
N ASN A 63 -37.15 45.00 12.50
CA ASN A 63 -36.36 43.78 12.30
C ASN A 63 -37.12 42.47 12.60
N GLY A 64 -38.42 42.51 12.92
CA GLY A 64 -39.30 41.33 12.86
C GLY A 64 -39.32 40.37 14.07
N TYR A 65 -38.55 40.58 15.13
CA TYR A 65 -38.57 39.73 16.34
C TYR A 65 -39.66 40.14 17.36
N ASP A 66 -40.42 39.18 17.88
CA ASP A 66 -41.44 39.37 18.94
C ASP A 66 -40.98 38.70 20.25
N LEU A 67 -40.77 39.49 21.31
CA LEU A 67 -40.11 39.08 22.56
C LEU A 67 -41.08 38.48 23.57
N GLY A 68 -41.99 37.63 23.08
CA GLY A 68 -43.11 37.10 23.83
C GLY A 68 -42.76 36.05 24.88
N THR A 69 -41.81 36.32 25.79
CA THR A 69 -41.69 35.85 27.18
C THR A 69 -40.42 36.45 27.83
N LEU A 70 -40.41 37.74 28.13
CA LEU A 70 -39.49 38.24 29.16
C LEU A 70 -39.96 37.67 30.51
N ALA A 71 -39.05 37.03 31.25
CA ALA A 71 -39.36 36.45 32.56
C ALA A 71 -39.55 37.58 33.59
N GLY A 72 -40.79 38.00 33.82
CA GLY A 72 -41.10 39.06 34.78
C GLY A 72 -42.60 39.38 34.88
N PRO A 73 -43.03 40.14 35.90
CA PRO A 73 -44.41 40.62 35.98
C PRO A 73 -44.74 41.48 34.75
N SER A 74 -45.91 41.27 34.14
CA SER A 74 -46.33 42.06 32.97
C SER A 74 -46.21 43.56 33.23
N PRO A 75 -45.70 44.34 32.26
CA PRO A 75 -45.47 45.76 32.47
C PRO A 75 -46.79 46.47 32.80
N THR A 76 -46.80 47.26 33.88
CA THR A 76 -47.98 48.04 34.29
C THR A 76 -47.67 49.52 34.30
N PHE A 77 -48.54 50.31 33.69
CA PHE A 77 -48.53 51.77 33.86
C PHE A 77 -49.22 52.11 35.18
N VAL A 78 -48.51 52.74 36.10
CA VAL A 78 -49.05 53.19 37.39
C VAL A 78 -49.13 54.71 37.39
N ALA A 79 -50.34 55.24 37.53
CA ALA A 79 -50.58 56.64 37.84
C ALA A 79 -51.28 56.74 39.19
N ASN A 80 -50.65 57.46 40.12
CA ASN A 80 -51.20 57.76 41.43
C ASN A 80 -51.64 59.22 41.46
N TRP A 81 -52.91 59.47 41.77
CA TRP A 81 -53.46 60.80 41.79
C TRP A 81 -54.12 61.07 43.15
N SER A 82 -53.44 61.80 44.03
CA SER A 82 -53.89 62.03 45.40
C SER A 82 -53.38 63.36 45.98
N PRO A 83 -54.25 64.38 46.20
CA PRO A 83 -55.70 64.40 45.96
C PRO A 83 -56.06 64.74 44.50
N VAL A 84 -57.11 64.15 43.94
CA VAL A 84 -57.58 64.43 42.55
C VAL A 84 -58.10 65.86 42.38
N TYR A 85 -58.56 66.48 43.47
CA TYR A 85 -59.10 67.84 43.48
C TYR A 85 -58.44 68.68 44.57
N GLN A 86 -58.25 69.96 44.29
CA GLN A 86 -57.86 70.99 45.24
C GLN A 86 -58.97 72.02 45.41
N VAL A 87 -59.09 72.57 46.62
CA VAL A 87 -60.05 73.65 46.91
C VAL A 87 -59.35 74.98 46.65
N VAL A 88 -59.78 75.67 45.60
CA VAL A 88 -59.30 77.02 45.26
C VAL A 88 -60.44 77.99 45.47
N GLY A 89 -60.40 78.73 46.58
CA GLY A 89 -61.50 79.61 47.00
C GLY A 89 -62.77 78.82 47.37
N ASN A 90 -63.88 79.11 46.67
CA ASN A 90 -65.18 78.44 46.85
C ASN A 90 -65.48 77.38 45.77
N THR A 91 -64.46 76.97 45.00
CA THR A 91 -64.60 76.00 43.89
C THR A 91 -63.63 74.84 44.04
N LEU A 92 -64.11 73.63 43.76
CA LEU A 92 -63.27 72.45 43.57
C LEU A 92 -62.69 72.47 42.16
N GLN A 93 -61.37 72.45 42.04
CA GLN A 93 -60.64 72.34 40.79
C GLN A 93 -59.84 71.04 40.78
N LEU A 94 -59.61 70.46 39.59
CA LEU A 94 -58.69 69.32 39.46
C LEU A 94 -57.28 69.75 39.86
N ASP A 95 -56.63 68.94 40.68
CA ASP A 95 -55.24 69.16 41.10
C ASP A 95 -54.32 68.37 40.18
N THR A 96 -53.84 68.98 39.11
CA THR A 96 -52.92 68.29 38.18
C THR A 96 -51.51 68.11 38.74
N ASP A 97 -51.16 68.82 39.82
CA ASP A 97 -49.81 68.83 40.36
C ASP A 97 -49.56 67.63 41.30
N SER A 98 -50.64 67.02 41.81
CA SER A 98 -50.62 65.79 42.63
C SER A 98 -50.72 64.49 41.81
N LEU A 99 -50.75 64.59 40.48
CA LEU A 99 -50.70 63.44 39.58
C LEU A 99 -49.25 62.99 39.44
N GLU A 100 -48.88 61.94 40.16
CA GLU A 100 -47.61 61.26 39.99
C GLU A 100 -47.75 60.15 38.94
N VAL A 101 -47.13 60.37 37.78
CA VAL A 101 -46.93 59.34 36.78
C VAL A 101 -45.51 58.81 36.92
N THR A 102 -45.38 57.57 37.35
CA THR A 102 -44.11 56.85 37.21
C THR A 102 -43.93 56.49 35.74
N PRO A 103 -42.94 57.05 35.02
CA PRO A 103 -42.67 56.68 33.64
C PRO A 103 -42.31 55.20 33.57
N PHE A 104 -42.76 54.54 32.49
CA PHE A 104 -42.43 53.16 32.22
C PHE A 104 -40.96 53.06 31.82
N ASP A 105 -40.17 52.30 32.56
CA ASP A 105 -38.81 51.91 32.17
C ASP A 105 -38.92 50.81 31.11
N TRP A 106 -38.56 51.14 29.87
CA TRP A 106 -38.57 50.16 28.77
C TRP A 106 -37.48 49.10 28.93
N GLY A 107 -36.52 49.34 29.83
CA GLY A 107 -35.47 48.39 30.22
C GLY A 107 -34.97 47.53 29.06
N GLU A 108 -35.20 46.23 29.22
CA GLU A 108 -34.77 45.13 28.37
C GLU A 108 -35.23 45.27 26.90
N LEU A 109 -36.39 45.87 26.62
CA LEU A 109 -37.01 45.88 25.29
C LEU A 109 -36.31 46.77 24.25
N ASP A 110 -35.55 47.79 24.67
CA ASP A 110 -34.84 48.70 23.74
C ASP A 110 -33.57 48.05 23.16
N ALA A 111 -32.93 47.18 23.93
CA ALA A 111 -31.71 46.46 23.56
C ALA A 111 -31.91 45.46 22.40
N PHE A 112 -33.15 45.03 22.14
CA PHE A 112 -33.48 44.08 21.07
C PHE A 112 -33.83 44.73 19.73
N SER A 113 -33.99 46.06 19.69
CA SER A 113 -34.25 46.79 18.44
C SER A 113 -33.07 46.71 17.45
N SER A 114 -31.92 46.30 17.95
CA SER A 114 -30.63 46.35 17.28
C SER A 114 -30.16 44.98 16.75
N LEU A 115 -30.76 43.86 17.20
CA LEU A 115 -30.37 42.50 16.80
C LEU A 115 -30.83 42.19 15.36
N ALA A 116 -29.94 41.64 14.55
CA ALA A 116 -30.18 41.15 13.19
C ALA A 116 -29.88 39.65 13.09
N THR A 117 -30.47 38.97 12.11
CA THR A 117 -30.13 37.57 11.82
C THR A 117 -28.66 37.37 11.46
N ASP A 118 -28.05 38.40 10.86
CA ASP A 118 -26.63 38.40 10.46
C ASP A 118 -25.69 38.32 11.68
N ASP A 119 -26.14 38.77 12.86
CA ASP A 119 -25.35 38.71 14.10
C ASP A 119 -25.11 37.25 14.52
N PHE A 120 -26.09 36.35 14.28
CA PHE A 120 -25.94 34.92 14.56
C PHE A 120 -24.97 34.25 13.60
N THR A 121 -25.06 34.56 12.30
CA THR A 121 -24.11 34.01 11.32
C THR A 121 -22.68 34.52 11.57
N SER A 122 -22.53 35.76 12.04
CA SER A 122 -21.24 36.33 12.43
C SER A 122 -20.69 35.66 13.69
N LEU A 123 -21.54 35.40 14.69
CA LEU A 123 -21.18 34.68 15.91
C LEU A 123 -20.68 33.26 15.60
N LEU A 124 -21.39 32.52 14.75
CA LEU A 124 -20.99 31.18 14.32
C LEU A 124 -19.69 31.20 13.52
N ALA A 125 -19.49 32.21 12.65
CA ALA A 125 -18.24 32.36 11.91
C ALA A 125 -17.04 32.68 12.85
N SER A 126 -17.25 33.50 13.88
CA SER A 126 -16.24 33.72 14.93
C SER A 126 -15.94 32.44 15.70
N ALA A 127 -16.95 31.64 16.03
CA ALA A 127 -16.79 30.34 16.69
C ALA A 127 -16.00 29.34 15.83
N ALA A 128 -16.25 29.28 14.51
CA ALA A 128 -15.49 28.44 13.60
C ALA A 128 -14.01 28.84 13.54
N THR A 129 -13.73 30.15 13.43
CA THR A 129 -12.35 30.68 13.45
C THR A 129 -11.64 30.35 14.77
N PHE A 130 -12.36 30.44 15.89
CA PHE A 130 -11.84 30.07 17.20
C PHE A 130 -11.48 28.59 17.29
N LEU A 131 -12.32 27.68 16.79
CA LEU A 131 -12.01 26.25 16.77
C LEU A 131 -10.76 25.93 15.95
N THR A 132 -10.54 26.61 14.82
CA THR A 132 -9.27 26.48 14.07
C THR A 132 -8.07 26.86 14.92
N GLN A 133 -8.17 27.93 15.73
CA GLN A 133 -7.08 28.34 16.63
C GLN A 133 -6.88 27.35 17.80
N VAL A 134 -7.96 26.76 18.31
CA VAL A 134 -7.90 25.76 19.40
C VAL A 134 -7.16 24.49 18.96
N PHE A 135 -7.43 23.99 17.76
CA PHE A 135 -6.77 22.79 17.22
C PHE A 135 -5.37 23.07 16.66
N ASP A 136 -4.95 24.33 16.53
CA ASP A 136 -3.58 24.73 16.19
C ASP A 136 -2.63 24.68 17.41
N VAL A 137 -3.14 24.30 18.60
CA VAL A 137 -2.34 24.09 19.80
C VAL A 137 -1.58 22.77 19.69
N GLY A 138 -0.30 22.78 20.08
CA GLY A 138 0.61 21.63 19.96
C GLY A 138 0.04 20.29 20.45
N MET A 139 -0.76 20.27 21.53
CA MET A 139 -1.35 19.03 22.04
C MET A 139 -2.26 18.29 21.04
N PHE A 140 -2.85 18.98 20.06
CA PHE A 140 -3.68 18.37 19.02
C PHE A 140 -2.88 18.06 17.75
N GLN A 141 -1.77 18.76 17.50
CA GLN A 141 -0.91 18.60 16.32
C GLN A 141 0.26 17.64 16.54
N ASP A 142 0.70 17.46 17.79
CA ASP A 142 1.82 16.60 18.13
C ASP A 142 1.51 15.17 17.65
N PRO A 143 2.38 14.56 16.83
CA PRO A 143 2.12 13.24 16.29
C PRO A 143 1.95 12.20 17.39
N LEU A 144 0.83 11.47 17.34
CA LEU A 144 0.62 10.35 18.25
C LEU A 144 1.59 9.22 17.92
N PRO A 145 2.17 8.55 18.94
CA PRO A 145 2.87 7.29 18.74
C PRO A 145 1.97 6.30 17.98
N LEU A 146 2.56 5.39 17.21
CA LEU A 146 1.85 4.43 16.34
C LEU A 146 1.22 4.95 15.06
N LEU A 147 0.76 6.21 15.04
CA LEU A 147 -0.01 6.75 13.91
C LEU A 147 0.76 7.78 13.09
N LYS A 148 1.76 8.46 13.68
CA LYS A 148 2.51 9.59 13.07
C LYS A 148 1.63 10.73 12.56
N ARG A 149 0.42 10.85 13.09
CA ARG A 149 -0.55 11.90 12.77
C ARG A 149 -1.01 12.58 14.05
N GLY A 150 -1.31 13.88 13.94
CA GLY A 150 -1.98 14.65 14.99
C GLY A 150 -3.48 14.30 15.04
N VAL A 151 -4.12 14.66 16.15
CA VAL A 151 -5.56 14.45 16.36
C VAL A 151 -6.37 15.42 15.50
N ASP A 152 -5.83 16.60 15.23
CA ASP A 152 -6.39 17.57 14.29
C ASP A 152 -6.50 16.99 12.87
N ASP A 153 -5.45 16.33 12.41
CA ASP A 153 -5.37 15.66 11.11
C ASP A 153 -6.26 14.40 11.08
N LEU A 154 -6.33 13.64 12.18
CA LEU A 154 -7.18 12.45 12.24
C LEU A 154 -8.69 12.77 12.22
N LEU A 155 -9.12 13.82 12.92
CA LEU A 155 -10.54 14.15 13.06
C LEU A 155 -11.03 15.18 12.05
N GLU A 156 -10.13 16.02 11.52
CA GLU A 156 -10.41 17.16 10.62
C GLU A 156 -11.56 18.08 11.12
N PHE A 157 -11.83 18.07 12.43
CA PHE A 157 -13.02 18.71 13.01
C PHE A 157 -13.11 20.23 12.78
N PRO A 158 -12.02 21.02 12.84
CA PRO A 158 -12.09 22.45 12.54
C PRO A 158 -12.61 22.74 11.13
N GLN A 159 -12.23 21.91 10.16
CA GLN A 159 -12.69 22.06 8.78
C GLN A 159 -14.16 21.67 8.67
N LEU A 160 -14.56 20.54 9.27
CA LEU A 160 -15.95 20.11 9.35
C LEU A 160 -16.86 21.21 9.94
N PHE A 161 -16.48 21.80 11.07
CA PHE A 161 -17.28 22.86 11.70
C PHE A 161 -17.34 24.13 10.86
N THR A 162 -16.23 24.48 10.18
CA THR A 162 -16.19 25.62 9.25
C THR A 162 -17.16 25.41 8.08
N ASP A 163 -17.14 24.22 7.48
CA ASP A 163 -18.04 23.87 6.38
C ASP A 163 -19.50 23.82 6.83
N LEU A 164 -19.74 23.33 8.05
CA LEU A 164 -21.07 23.32 8.66
C LEU A 164 -21.63 24.74 8.83
N VAL A 165 -20.83 25.68 9.33
CA VAL A 165 -21.22 27.09 9.44
C VAL A 165 -21.43 27.75 8.08
N ALA A 166 -20.64 27.36 7.07
CA ALA A 166 -20.74 27.89 5.71
C ALA A 166 -21.86 27.27 4.86
N SER A 167 -22.54 26.22 5.37
CA SER A 167 -23.57 25.48 4.66
C SER A 167 -24.80 26.33 4.29
N GLU A 168 -25.51 25.90 3.25
CA GLU A 168 -26.74 26.55 2.79
C GLU A 168 -27.85 26.57 3.87
N PRO A 169 -28.12 25.47 4.62
CA PRO A 169 -29.11 25.49 5.70
C PRO A 169 -28.85 26.57 6.76
N VAL A 170 -27.58 26.76 7.17
CA VAL A 170 -27.18 27.77 8.16
C VAL A 170 -27.24 29.18 7.57
N SER A 171 -26.80 29.36 6.32
CA SER A 171 -26.85 30.64 5.61
C SER A 171 -28.28 31.16 5.41
N GLN A 172 -29.27 30.26 5.30
CA GLN A 172 -30.69 30.60 5.13
C GLN A 172 -31.38 31.06 6.42
N LEU A 173 -30.75 30.92 7.60
CA LEU A 173 -31.24 31.52 8.86
C LEU A 173 -31.36 33.04 8.75
N ALA A 174 -30.54 33.68 7.90
CA ALA A 174 -30.61 35.11 7.60
C ALA A 174 -31.91 35.55 6.87
N GLY A 175 -32.64 34.62 6.26
CA GLY A 175 -33.78 34.92 5.38
C GLY A 175 -35.17 34.79 6.01
N SER A 176 -35.31 34.23 7.22
CA SER A 176 -36.62 33.86 7.81
C SER A 176 -36.80 34.40 9.23
N PRO A 177 -37.22 35.67 9.43
CA PRO A 177 -37.47 36.20 10.76
C PRO A 177 -38.62 35.44 11.43
N THR A 178 -38.31 34.64 12.46
CA THR A 178 -39.30 33.91 13.26
C THR A 178 -39.82 34.69 14.45
N ALA A 179 -41.00 34.31 14.91
CA ALA A 179 -41.83 35.07 15.83
C ALA A 179 -41.51 34.86 17.33
N ARG A 180 -40.60 33.96 17.75
CA ARG A 180 -40.22 33.71 19.16
C ARG A 180 -38.80 33.15 19.32
N LEU A 181 -38.15 33.35 20.48
CA LEU A 181 -36.80 32.83 20.79
C LEU A 181 -36.72 31.30 20.68
N ASN A 182 -37.72 30.58 21.20
CA ASN A 182 -37.78 29.11 21.11
C ASN A 182 -37.95 28.62 19.66
N ASP A 183 -38.60 29.42 18.80
CA ASP A 183 -38.74 29.08 17.38
C ASP A 183 -37.39 29.25 16.66
N LEU A 184 -36.62 30.27 17.05
CA LEU A 184 -35.26 30.49 16.53
C LEU A 184 -34.30 29.39 17.01
N GLU A 185 -34.36 28.98 18.27
CA GLU A 185 -33.60 27.83 18.80
C GLU A 185 -33.88 26.57 17.99
N ALA A 186 -35.16 26.25 17.77
CA ALA A 186 -35.57 25.08 16.99
C ALA A 186 -35.12 25.16 15.52
N GLN A 187 -35.15 26.36 14.92
CA GLN A 187 -34.66 26.58 13.56
C GLN A 187 -33.15 26.46 13.45
N LEU A 188 -32.41 27.03 14.40
CA LEU A 188 -30.96 26.92 14.45
C LEU A 188 -30.55 25.45 14.58
N LYS A 189 -31.17 24.72 15.51
CA LYS A 189 -30.92 23.28 15.67
C LYS A 189 -31.21 22.51 14.38
N ALA A 190 -32.36 22.75 13.74
CA ALA A 190 -32.72 22.09 12.50
C ALA A 190 -31.76 22.42 11.34
N ALA A 191 -31.26 23.65 11.27
CA ALA A 191 -30.28 24.05 10.27
C ALA A 191 -28.92 23.38 10.48
N LEU A 192 -28.42 23.34 11.72
CA LEU A 192 -27.16 22.66 12.06
C LEU A 192 -27.26 21.14 11.84
N ASP A 193 -28.38 20.52 12.20
CA ASP A 193 -28.64 19.10 11.93
C ASP A 193 -28.65 18.78 10.43
N ALA A 194 -29.36 19.58 9.64
CA ALA A 194 -29.41 19.40 8.18
C ALA A 194 -28.04 19.63 7.52
N ALA A 195 -27.29 20.64 7.97
CA ALA A 195 -25.94 20.91 7.50
C ALA A 195 -24.98 19.75 7.80
N PHE A 196 -25.04 19.20 9.01
CA PHE A 196 -24.22 18.05 9.38
C PHE A 196 -24.59 16.81 8.56
N GLU A 197 -25.88 16.53 8.35
CA GLU A 197 -26.34 15.41 7.53
C GLU A 197 -25.87 15.50 6.07
N GLU A 198 -25.84 16.71 5.49
CA GLU A 198 -25.29 16.96 4.15
C GLU A 198 -23.78 16.65 4.06
N ILE A 199 -23.01 17.03 5.09
CA ILE A 199 -21.55 16.82 5.14
C ILE A 199 -21.21 15.35 5.41
N ASP A 200 -21.87 14.71 6.39
CA ASP A 200 -21.64 13.32 6.82
C ASP A 200 -22.04 12.30 5.72
N SER A 201 -23.08 12.62 4.94
CA SER A 201 -23.48 11.81 3.78
C SER A 201 -22.48 11.88 2.61
N ALA A 202 -21.66 12.94 2.55
CA ALA A 202 -20.66 13.12 1.49
C ALA A 202 -19.33 12.41 1.82
N SER A 203 -19.02 12.22 3.10
CA SER A 203 -17.80 11.55 3.59
C SER A 203 -17.95 10.03 3.71
N SER A 204 -19.14 9.53 4.04
CA SER A 204 -19.36 8.09 4.26
C SER A 204 -19.80 7.36 2.98
N GLY A 205 -18.95 6.46 2.48
CA GLY A 205 -19.28 5.52 1.40
C GLY A 205 -20.30 4.46 1.83
N GLY A 206 -21.57 4.87 2.00
CA GLY A 206 -22.78 4.03 2.04
C GLY A 206 -22.75 2.69 2.80
N SER A 207 -23.08 2.70 4.09
CA SER A 207 -23.96 1.74 4.81
C SER A 207 -23.91 2.14 6.30
N GLY A 208 -24.96 2.61 6.97
CA GLY A 208 -26.18 1.89 7.31
C GLY A 208 -26.46 2.13 8.80
N GLU A 209 -27.71 2.51 9.10
CA GLU A 209 -28.29 2.90 10.40
C GLU A 209 -27.92 4.31 10.92
N ALA A 210 -28.91 5.22 10.80
CA ALA A 210 -28.88 6.53 11.43
C ALA A 210 -28.90 6.36 12.96
N GLU A 211 -27.80 6.68 13.61
CA GLU A 211 -27.80 6.93 15.05
C GLU A 211 -28.87 8.01 15.35
N PRO A 212 -29.88 7.72 16.20
CA PRO A 212 -31.12 8.50 16.27
C PRO A 212 -30.98 9.85 17.01
N THR A 213 -29.76 10.23 17.42
CA THR A 213 -29.50 11.43 18.21
C THR A 213 -28.68 12.43 17.40
N SER A 214 -29.26 13.60 17.19
CA SER A 214 -28.58 14.78 16.68
C SER A 214 -27.31 15.06 17.49
N PRO A 215 -26.17 15.39 16.85
CA PRO A 215 -24.94 15.75 17.57
C PRO A 215 -25.11 17.04 18.38
N PHE A 216 -26.11 17.87 18.05
CA PHE A 216 -26.44 19.13 18.71
C PHE A 216 -27.56 19.01 19.75
N ASP A 217 -27.81 17.81 20.28
CA ASP A 217 -28.84 17.64 21.31
C ASP A 217 -28.47 18.38 22.60
N GLY A 218 -29.40 19.19 23.12
CA GLY A 218 -29.12 20.10 24.24
C GLY A 218 -28.73 21.52 23.83
N LEU A 219 -28.72 21.87 22.53
CA LEU A 219 -28.59 23.26 22.07
C LEU A 219 -29.63 24.13 22.76
N SER A 220 -29.20 25.27 23.31
CA SER A 220 -30.09 26.17 24.04
C SER A 220 -29.80 27.63 23.74
N LEU A 221 -30.87 28.43 23.68
CA LEU A 221 -30.81 29.86 23.45
C LEU A 221 -31.51 30.60 24.60
N SER A 222 -30.77 31.45 25.30
CA SER A 222 -31.28 32.16 26.48
C SER A 222 -30.78 33.59 26.58
N ILE A 223 -31.43 34.40 27.40
CA ILE A 223 -31.00 35.76 27.72
C ILE A 223 -30.46 35.76 29.15
N ILE A 224 -29.28 36.32 29.32
CA ILE A 224 -28.64 36.46 30.62
C ILE A 224 -28.56 37.93 31.00
N GLU A 225 -29.00 38.22 32.22
CA GLU A 225 -28.88 39.53 32.84
C GLU A 225 -28.03 39.44 34.08
N GLU A 226 -26.94 40.20 34.08
CA GLU A 226 -26.04 40.30 35.22
C GLU A 226 -26.13 41.71 35.82
N PRO A 227 -26.24 41.84 37.16
CA PRO A 227 -26.30 43.14 37.81
C PRO A 227 -25.11 44.03 37.44
N GLY A 228 -25.38 45.15 36.76
CA GLY A 228 -24.36 46.12 36.36
C GLY A 228 -23.66 45.85 35.04
N LYS A 229 -24.05 44.80 34.29
CA LYS A 229 -23.58 44.53 32.93
C LYS A 229 -24.71 44.67 31.90
N ALA A 230 -24.33 44.79 30.64
CA ALA A 230 -25.28 44.74 29.52
C ALA A 230 -25.99 43.38 29.46
N PRO A 231 -27.29 43.34 29.11
CA PRO A 231 -27.96 42.08 28.80
C PRO A 231 -27.27 41.41 27.60
N VAL A 232 -27.17 40.10 27.64
CA VAL A 232 -26.50 39.31 26.60
C VAL A 232 -27.38 38.17 26.13
N LEU A 233 -27.26 37.83 24.85
CA LEU A 233 -27.82 36.60 24.32
C LEU A 233 -26.78 35.49 24.47
N ARG A 234 -27.16 34.38 25.12
CA ARG A 234 -26.33 33.18 25.26
C ARG A 234 -26.85 32.07 24.37
N LEU A 235 -25.95 31.48 23.59
CA LEU A 235 -26.17 30.32 22.75
C LEU A 235 -25.19 29.23 23.16
N ASP A 236 -25.68 28.14 23.76
CA ASP A 236 -24.86 26.96 24.03
C ASP A 236 -25.00 25.98 22.88
N ILE A 237 -23.89 25.66 22.21
CA ILE A 237 -23.82 24.71 21.10
C ILE A 237 -23.05 23.47 21.56
N PRO A 238 -23.76 22.41 22.00
CA PRO A 238 -23.13 21.12 22.22
C PRO A 238 -22.83 20.44 20.88
N PHE A 239 -21.78 19.64 20.84
CA PHE A 239 -21.50 18.71 19.76
C PHE A 239 -20.94 17.42 20.35
N ASN A 240 -21.62 16.29 20.12
CA ASN A 240 -21.12 14.98 20.56
C ASN A 240 -21.30 13.95 19.44
N LYS A 241 -20.18 13.52 18.85
CA LYS A 241 -20.20 12.57 17.72
C LYS A 241 -18.85 11.87 17.53
N THR A 242 -18.90 10.58 17.21
CA THR A 242 -17.78 9.84 16.61
C THR A 242 -17.65 10.23 15.14
N LEU A 243 -16.48 10.71 14.74
CA LEU A 243 -16.19 11.24 13.40
C LEU A 243 -15.28 10.31 12.59
N LEU A 244 -14.46 9.51 13.27
CA LEU A 244 -13.49 8.62 12.65
C LEU A 244 -13.75 7.18 13.10
N SER A 245 -13.76 6.26 12.15
CA SER A 245 -13.73 4.82 12.41
C SER A 245 -13.06 4.14 11.22
N GLU A 246 -11.74 3.99 11.28
CA GLU A 246 -10.92 3.52 10.17
C GLU A 246 -9.87 2.52 10.64
N SER A 247 -9.35 1.74 9.69
CA SER A 247 -8.20 0.86 9.92
C SER A 247 -6.95 1.52 9.34
N ILE A 248 -5.96 1.79 10.18
CA ILE A 248 -4.73 2.51 9.83
C ILE A 248 -3.53 1.56 10.00
N PRO A 249 -2.53 1.59 9.10
CA PRO A 249 -1.29 0.83 9.29
C PRO A 249 -0.59 1.20 10.60
N LEU A 250 -0.09 0.18 11.31
CA LEU A 250 0.67 0.32 12.55
C LEU A 250 2.08 0.87 12.26
N ASN A 251 2.54 1.85 13.04
CA ASN A 251 3.88 2.43 12.87
C ASN A 251 4.66 2.53 14.19
N LEU A 252 5.60 1.63 14.45
CA LEU A 252 6.28 1.51 15.75
C LEU A 252 7.50 2.43 15.89
N ASP A 253 7.32 3.70 15.56
CA ASP A 253 8.28 4.77 15.85
C ASP A 253 8.03 5.30 17.27
N ILE A 254 8.40 4.48 18.26
CA ILE A 254 8.16 4.77 19.68
C ILE A 254 9.50 5.06 20.36
N PRO A 255 9.59 6.10 21.22
CA PRO A 255 10.78 6.36 22.02
C PRO A 255 11.26 5.11 22.77
N GLY A 256 12.54 4.77 22.64
CA GLY A 256 13.16 3.65 23.35
C GLY A 256 13.26 2.35 22.56
N VAL A 257 12.57 2.22 21.43
CA VAL A 257 12.81 1.16 20.44
C VAL A 257 13.76 1.71 19.37
N PRO A 258 14.91 1.07 19.09
CA PRO A 258 15.78 1.52 18.00
C PRO A 258 15.03 1.40 16.66
N SER A 259 14.84 2.53 15.97
CA SER A 259 14.11 2.60 14.69
C SER A 259 14.71 1.75 13.58
N ASP A 260 16.02 1.47 13.66
CA ASP A 260 16.76 0.70 12.66
C ASP A 260 16.63 -0.82 12.90
N LEU A 261 16.13 -1.21 14.08
CA LEU A 261 16.12 -2.59 14.51
C LEU A 261 14.83 -3.31 14.15
N PHE A 262 13.72 -2.60 13.95
CA PHE A 262 12.47 -3.21 13.52
C PHE A 262 11.86 -2.45 12.34
N GLN A 263 11.82 -3.08 11.17
CA GLN A 263 11.17 -2.59 9.97
C GLN A 263 9.85 -3.35 9.77
N PHE A 264 8.75 -2.77 10.26
CA PHE A 264 7.45 -3.42 10.16
C PHE A 264 6.85 -3.22 8.76
N GLY A 265 6.42 -4.30 8.11
CA GLY A 265 5.72 -4.26 6.83
C GLY A 265 4.34 -3.58 6.93
N THR A 266 3.71 -3.30 5.79
CA THR A 266 2.40 -2.61 5.71
C THR A 266 1.19 -3.45 6.17
N GLU A 267 1.42 -4.63 6.76
CA GLU A 267 0.39 -5.64 7.00
C GLU A 267 -0.27 -5.55 8.40
N GLY A 268 0.45 -5.01 9.40
CA GLY A 268 -0.13 -4.75 10.71
C GLY A 268 -1.05 -3.53 10.65
N THR A 269 -2.35 -3.68 10.91
CA THR A 269 -3.30 -2.57 10.96
C THR A 269 -3.97 -2.49 12.33
N VAL A 270 -4.27 -1.27 12.78
CA VAL A 270 -5.01 -1.00 14.01
C VAL A 270 -6.33 -0.32 13.68
N SER A 271 -7.35 -0.58 14.49
CA SER A 271 -8.61 0.15 14.40
C SER A 271 -8.50 1.45 15.19
N VAL A 272 -8.87 2.56 14.56
CA VAL A 272 -8.84 3.89 15.18
C VAL A 272 -10.25 4.44 15.17
N THR A 273 -10.77 4.71 16.37
CA THR A 273 -12.05 5.38 16.57
C THR A 273 -11.81 6.73 17.20
N GLY A 274 -12.37 7.78 16.61
CA GLY A 274 -12.14 9.15 17.07
C GLY A 274 -13.44 9.96 17.08
N GLY A 275 -13.59 10.83 18.06
CA GLY A 275 -14.79 11.65 18.23
C GLY A 275 -14.52 12.97 18.93
N ILE A 276 -15.52 13.84 18.88
CA ILE A 276 -15.51 15.13 19.55
C ILE A 276 -16.67 15.22 20.52
N SER A 277 -16.38 15.72 21.72
CA SER A 277 -17.35 16.19 22.70
C SER A 277 -17.03 17.64 23.02
N MET A 278 -17.91 18.56 22.66
CA MET A 278 -17.71 20.00 22.76
C MET A 278 -18.96 20.67 23.30
N ASN A 279 -18.78 21.77 24.01
CA ASN A 279 -19.83 22.78 24.18
C ASN A 279 -19.21 24.16 23.96
N LEU A 280 -19.77 24.93 23.03
CA LEU A 280 -19.42 26.34 22.84
C LEU A 280 -20.51 27.19 23.47
N ALA A 281 -20.20 27.83 24.60
CA ALA A 281 -21.08 28.81 25.21
C ALA A 281 -20.81 30.18 24.59
N LEU A 282 -21.56 30.52 23.56
CA LEU A 282 -21.39 31.73 22.76
C LEU A 282 -22.26 32.88 23.28
N GLY A 283 -21.77 34.11 23.18
CA GLY A 283 -22.44 35.32 23.65
C GLY A 283 -22.47 36.44 22.62
N ILE A 284 -23.56 37.22 22.58
CA ILE A 284 -23.62 38.52 21.89
C ILE A 284 -24.00 39.60 22.90
N ASP A 285 -23.17 40.64 23.00
CA ASP A 285 -23.49 41.83 23.79
C ASP A 285 -24.49 42.70 23.03
N LEU A 286 -25.71 42.83 23.57
CA LEU A 286 -26.82 43.50 22.90
C LEU A 286 -26.65 45.02 22.78
N ASN A 287 -25.67 45.61 23.46
CA ASN A 287 -25.36 47.04 23.33
C ASN A 287 -24.42 47.36 22.16
N ASN A 288 -23.48 46.47 21.85
CA ASN A 288 -22.40 46.73 20.88
C ASN A 288 -22.27 45.65 19.78
N HIS A 289 -23.10 44.61 19.85
CA HIS A 289 -23.13 43.45 18.94
C HIS A 289 -21.81 42.70 18.85
N ARG A 290 -20.94 42.80 19.86
CA ARG A 290 -19.67 42.09 19.88
C ARG A 290 -19.90 40.64 20.29
N PRO A 291 -19.43 39.68 19.48
CA PRO A 291 -19.46 38.28 19.85
C PRO A 291 -18.38 37.96 20.89
N PHE A 292 -18.67 37.05 21.80
CA PHE A 292 -17.74 36.58 22.84
C PHE A 292 -18.03 35.13 23.22
N LEU A 293 -17.14 34.52 24.01
CA LEU A 293 -17.29 33.23 24.64
C LEU A 293 -17.57 33.41 26.14
N PHE A 294 -18.47 32.61 26.68
CA PHE A 294 -18.62 32.48 28.12
C PHE A 294 -17.56 31.53 28.66
N ASP A 295 -16.95 31.95 29.76
CA ASP A 295 -15.91 31.19 30.46
C ASP A 295 -16.55 29.96 31.16
N ASP A 296 -17.82 30.08 31.54
CA ASP A 296 -18.58 29.00 32.14
C ASP A 296 -19.23 28.09 31.08
N GLY A 297 -18.60 26.92 30.89
CA GLY A 297 -19.15 25.83 30.08
C GLY A 297 -18.60 25.75 28.66
N THR A 298 -17.65 26.60 28.26
CA THR A 298 -16.93 26.44 27.00
C THR A 298 -15.80 25.41 27.14
N PHE A 299 -15.92 24.30 26.43
CA PHE A 299 -14.88 23.27 26.37
C PHE A 299 -14.90 22.53 25.03
N VAL A 300 -13.73 21.99 24.66
CA VAL A 300 -13.57 21.07 23.53
C VAL A 300 -12.81 19.85 24.05
N SER A 301 -13.30 18.65 23.76
CA SER A 301 -12.66 17.39 24.13
C SER A 301 -12.62 16.48 22.91
N ALA A 302 -11.41 16.13 22.47
CA ALA A 302 -11.18 15.08 21.49
C ALA A 302 -11.03 13.75 22.23
N LEU A 303 -11.78 12.76 21.77
CA LEU A 303 -11.77 11.39 22.27
C LEU A 303 -11.16 10.50 21.20
N LEU A 304 -10.18 9.69 21.57
CA LEU A 304 -9.50 8.79 20.66
C LEU A 304 -9.36 7.41 21.31
N ASP A 305 -9.61 6.38 20.53
CA ASP A 305 -9.41 4.99 20.92
C ASP A 305 -8.68 4.28 19.78
N VAL A 306 -7.53 3.68 20.07
CA VAL A 306 -6.81 2.84 19.13
C VAL A 306 -6.76 1.44 19.69
N ASP A 307 -7.36 0.49 18.99
CA ASP A 307 -7.37 -0.91 19.38
C ASP A 307 -6.80 -1.77 18.25
N GLY A 308 -5.77 -2.55 18.58
CA GLY A 308 -5.16 -3.55 17.73
C GLY A 308 -5.23 -4.90 18.42
N GLN A 309 -6.11 -5.77 17.95
CA GLN A 309 -6.21 -7.15 18.43
C GLN A 309 -5.85 -8.13 17.33
N ASP A 310 -5.39 -9.32 17.73
CA ASP A 310 -5.06 -10.39 16.80
C ASP A 310 -4.01 -10.01 15.74
N LEU A 311 -3.10 -9.10 16.11
CA LEU A 311 -2.05 -8.63 15.20
C LEU A 311 -1.12 -9.79 14.86
N ARG A 312 -1.06 -10.11 13.56
CA ARG A 312 -0.21 -11.14 12.95
C ARG A 312 0.31 -10.66 11.62
N PHE A 313 1.61 -10.49 11.53
CA PHE A 313 2.26 -9.99 10.32
C PHE A 313 3.77 -10.24 10.39
N GLU A 314 4.45 -10.15 9.26
CA GLU A 314 5.91 -10.24 9.20
C GLU A 314 6.56 -8.86 9.34
N ALA A 315 7.69 -8.81 10.03
CA ALA A 315 8.49 -7.62 10.22
C ALA A 315 9.97 -7.96 10.03
N GLY A 316 10.75 -7.01 9.53
CA GLY A 316 12.21 -7.10 9.58
C GLY A 316 12.71 -6.78 10.98
N LEU A 317 13.63 -7.58 11.51
CA LEU A 317 14.41 -7.26 12.70
C LEU A 317 15.87 -7.12 12.30
N GLY A 318 16.31 -5.89 12.04
CA GLY A 318 17.42 -5.63 11.12
C GLY A 318 17.04 -6.22 9.75
N PRO A 319 17.71 -7.28 9.29
CA PRO A 319 17.27 -8.03 8.11
C PRO A 319 16.35 -9.21 8.33
N LEU A 320 16.23 -9.67 9.57
CA LEU A 320 15.69 -10.99 9.80
C LEU A 320 14.20 -10.86 9.62
N GLY A 321 13.62 -11.64 8.71
CA GLY A 321 12.18 -11.85 8.75
C GLY A 321 11.82 -12.44 10.12
N VAL A 322 11.11 -11.69 10.94
CA VAL A 322 10.52 -12.15 12.19
C VAL A 322 9.01 -12.13 12.07
N PHE A 323 8.35 -13.09 12.71
CA PHE A 323 6.90 -13.13 12.78
C PHE A 323 6.46 -12.36 14.03
N ILE A 324 5.57 -11.39 13.84
CA ILE A 324 4.93 -10.68 14.94
C ILE A 324 3.58 -11.33 15.19
N GLY A 325 3.37 -11.84 16.41
CA GLY A 325 2.16 -12.55 16.78
C GLY A 325 2.04 -13.95 16.17
N SER A 326 1.16 -14.78 16.74
CA SER A 326 0.83 -16.11 16.22
C SER A 326 -0.64 -16.46 16.48
N ALA A 327 -1.09 -17.59 15.92
CA ALA A 327 -2.43 -18.15 16.17
C ALA A 327 -2.78 -18.28 17.67
N THR A 328 -1.78 -18.54 18.53
CA THR A 328 -1.96 -18.81 19.97
C THR A 328 -1.52 -17.64 20.86
N GLN A 329 -0.66 -16.77 20.35
CA GLN A 329 -0.11 -15.59 21.04
C GLN A 329 -0.11 -14.39 20.08
N PRO A 330 -1.30 -13.81 19.79
CA PRO A 330 -1.39 -12.64 18.92
C PRO A 330 -0.77 -11.39 19.54
N GLY A 331 -0.29 -10.48 18.69
CA GLY A 331 0.10 -9.13 19.11
C GLY A 331 -1.10 -8.27 19.48
N ARG A 332 -0.85 -7.28 20.36
CA ARG A 332 -1.86 -6.37 20.90
C ARG A 332 -1.33 -4.94 21.01
N VAL A 333 -2.22 -3.99 20.77
CA VAL A 333 -1.98 -2.56 20.90
C VAL A 333 -3.23 -1.92 21.48
N ALA A 334 -3.06 -1.00 22.43
CA ALA A 334 -4.13 -0.15 22.94
C ALA A 334 -3.61 1.28 23.16
N LEU A 335 -4.32 2.29 22.66
CA LEU A 335 -4.16 3.68 23.04
C LEU A 335 -5.53 4.20 23.50
N ASP A 336 -5.68 4.35 24.82
CA ASP A 336 -6.91 4.77 25.48
C ASP A 336 -6.59 5.55 26.78
N GLU A 337 -7.53 5.70 27.72
CA GLU A 337 -7.29 6.44 28.98
C GLU A 337 -6.16 5.82 29.84
N ASP A 338 -5.96 4.50 29.83
CA ASP A 338 -5.02 3.80 30.73
C ASP A 338 -3.94 2.96 30.03
N GLY A 339 -4.04 2.76 28.71
CA GLY A 339 -3.10 2.01 27.89
C GLY A 339 -3.05 0.53 28.25
N LEU A 340 -4.03 0.01 29.00
CA LEU A 340 -3.99 -1.34 29.50
C LEU A 340 -4.39 -2.32 28.40
N LEU A 341 -3.43 -3.14 27.98
CA LEU A 341 -3.70 -4.22 27.04
C LEU A 341 -4.68 -5.21 27.66
N VAL A 342 -5.83 -5.37 27.00
CA VAL A 342 -6.84 -6.37 27.37
C VAL A 342 -6.30 -7.79 27.16
N SER A 343 -5.53 -8.29 28.11
CA SER A 343 -5.35 -9.73 28.32
C SER A 343 -6.56 -10.26 29.07
N SER A 344 -6.98 -11.49 28.77
CA SER A 344 -8.10 -12.13 29.46
C SER A 344 -7.75 -12.39 30.93
N GLY A 345 -7.95 -11.42 31.83
CA GLY A 345 -7.79 -11.58 33.28
C GLY A 345 -7.28 -10.35 34.02
N ASP A 346 -8.19 -9.42 34.35
CA ASP A 346 -8.03 -8.32 35.31
C ASP A 346 -7.42 -8.81 36.65
N ALA A 347 -6.24 -8.27 37.00
CA ALA A 347 -5.49 -8.59 38.22
C ALA A 347 -5.67 -7.56 39.36
N ASP A 348 -6.37 -6.45 39.14
CA ASP A 348 -6.58 -5.40 40.15
C ASP A 348 -8.03 -5.32 40.67
N GLY A 349 -8.97 -5.98 39.98
CA GLY A 349 -10.37 -6.08 40.37
C GLY A 349 -11.17 -4.78 40.22
N LEU A 350 -10.65 -3.82 39.45
CA LEU A 350 -11.33 -2.56 39.11
C LEU A 350 -12.04 -2.61 37.73
N GLY A 351 -11.83 -3.69 36.96
CA GLY A 351 -12.31 -3.82 35.59
C GLY A 351 -11.43 -3.07 34.60
N GLN A 352 -11.31 -3.61 33.39
CA GLN A 352 -10.61 -2.96 32.27
C GLN A 352 -11.29 -1.61 31.99
N SER A 353 -10.56 -0.49 32.08
CA SER A 353 -11.04 0.73 31.44
C SER A 353 -11.04 0.46 29.93
N THR A 354 -12.12 0.84 29.27
CA THR A 354 -12.23 0.91 27.79
C THR A 354 -12.54 2.36 27.41
N ALA A 355 -12.26 3.29 28.34
CA ALA A 355 -12.55 4.69 28.16
C ALA A 355 -11.53 5.26 27.17
N PRO A 356 -11.98 5.96 26.12
CA PRO A 356 -11.07 6.52 25.12
C PRO A 356 -10.11 7.51 25.76
N ALA A 357 -8.91 7.60 25.20
CA ALA A 357 -7.98 8.69 25.48
C ALA A 357 -8.68 10.03 25.26
N SER A 358 -8.42 10.99 26.14
CA SER A 358 -9.07 12.30 26.11
C SER A 358 -8.06 13.44 26.10
N MET A 359 -8.26 14.36 25.16
CA MET A 359 -7.53 15.62 25.05
C MET A 359 -8.54 16.76 25.11
N SER A 360 -8.55 17.46 26.23
CA SER A 360 -9.55 18.47 26.54
C SER A 360 -8.92 19.83 26.73
N LEU A 361 -9.59 20.85 26.20
CA LEU A 361 -9.27 22.24 26.43
C LEU A 361 -10.49 22.91 27.06
N VAL A 362 -10.30 23.48 28.25
CA VAL A 362 -11.34 24.22 28.98
C VAL A 362 -10.98 25.69 29.02
N LEU A 363 -11.92 26.57 28.70
CA LEU A 363 -11.74 28.01 28.84
C LEU A 363 -11.85 28.41 30.31
N LEU A 364 -10.85 29.14 30.81
CA LEU A 364 -10.76 29.64 32.17
C LEU A 364 -11.19 31.11 32.24
N ASP A 365 -11.80 31.50 33.36
CA ASP A 365 -12.06 32.91 33.70
C ASP A 365 -10.79 33.58 34.21
N GLY A 366 -9.92 34.00 33.28
CA GLY A 366 -8.62 34.62 33.57
C GLY A 366 -8.70 36.08 33.99
N ASN A 367 -9.77 36.79 33.63
CA ASN A 367 -9.93 38.24 33.82
C ASN A 367 -11.04 38.61 34.85
N GLY A 368 -11.87 37.65 35.28
CA GLY A 368 -12.94 37.80 36.25
C GLY A 368 -14.23 38.40 35.70
N ASP A 369 -14.40 38.51 34.38
CA ASP A 369 -15.55 39.14 33.73
C ASP A 369 -16.54 38.16 33.07
N ASN A 370 -16.23 36.86 33.08
CA ASN A 370 -17.05 35.77 32.52
C ASN A 370 -17.29 35.90 31.00
N ARG A 371 -16.48 36.70 30.29
CA ARG A 371 -16.63 37.02 28.87
C ARG A 371 -15.27 37.18 28.17
N HIS A 372 -14.95 36.26 27.27
CA HIS A 372 -13.80 36.38 26.37
C HIS A 372 -14.23 36.83 24.97
N TYR A 373 -13.89 38.06 24.56
CA TYR A 373 -14.24 38.51 23.21
C TYR A 373 -13.31 37.90 22.16
N PHE A 374 -13.82 37.56 20.97
CA PHE A 374 -13.01 36.92 19.91
C PHE A 374 -11.88 37.79 19.34
N ASP A 375 -11.89 39.10 19.62
CA ASP A 375 -10.83 40.04 19.24
C ASP A 375 -9.78 40.23 20.36
N GLU A 376 -9.92 39.56 21.49
CA GLU A 376 -8.96 39.54 22.60
C GLU A 376 -7.95 38.40 22.44
N LEU A 377 -6.76 38.57 23.04
CA LEU A 377 -5.72 37.54 23.03
C LEU A 377 -6.06 36.49 24.07
N LEU A 378 -6.41 35.28 23.62
CA LEU A 378 -6.77 34.13 24.47
C LEU A 378 -5.55 33.39 25.04
N THR A 379 -4.34 33.97 24.94
CA THR A 379 -3.09 33.29 25.33
C THR A 379 -2.99 33.17 26.85
N GLY A 380 -3.20 31.97 27.38
CA GLY A 380 -3.09 31.65 28.81
C GLY A 380 -4.41 31.44 29.54
N ASP A 381 -5.54 31.62 28.85
CA ASP A 381 -6.89 31.41 29.39
C ASP A 381 -7.42 30.00 29.14
N PHE A 382 -6.57 29.06 28.73
CA PHE A 382 -6.95 27.67 28.54
C PHE A 382 -6.25 26.74 29.53
N ASP A 383 -6.99 25.76 30.03
CA ASP A 383 -6.48 24.62 30.80
C ASP A 383 -6.42 23.38 29.91
N PRO A 384 -5.25 23.02 29.36
CA PRO A 384 -5.08 21.78 28.61
C PRO A 384 -5.05 20.59 29.57
N GLN A 385 -5.91 19.62 29.33
CA GLN A 385 -5.98 18.37 30.08
C GLN A 385 -5.81 17.21 29.11
N MET A 386 -4.85 16.34 29.38
CA MET A 386 -4.63 15.11 28.62
C MET A 386 -4.70 13.92 29.57
N LYS A 387 -5.46 12.91 29.17
CA LYS A 387 -5.44 11.58 29.78
C LYS A 387 -5.38 10.56 28.67
N ALA A 388 -4.20 10.04 28.44
CA ALA A 388 -3.96 9.07 27.40
C ALA A 388 -2.74 8.25 27.78
N ALA A 389 -2.80 6.96 27.52
CA ALA A 389 -1.71 6.03 27.74
C ALA A 389 -1.64 5.04 26.57
N LEU A 390 -0.47 4.44 26.38
CA LEU A 390 -0.17 3.53 25.28
C LEU A 390 0.34 2.20 25.84
N GLY A 391 -0.27 1.10 25.41
CA GLY A 391 0.23 -0.25 25.60
C GLY A 391 0.49 -0.91 24.26
N VAL A 392 1.64 -1.58 24.14
CA VAL A 392 2.02 -2.40 22.98
C VAL A 392 2.64 -3.68 23.50
N GLU A 393 2.13 -4.83 23.07
CA GLU A 393 2.73 -6.14 23.32
C GLU A 393 2.74 -6.91 22.00
N LEU A 394 3.92 -7.09 21.44
CA LEU A 394 4.13 -7.75 20.17
C LEU A 394 5.05 -8.95 20.39
N PRO A 395 4.47 -10.16 20.57
CA PRO A 395 5.25 -11.39 20.59
C PRO A 395 6.07 -11.52 19.31
N VAL A 396 7.38 -11.76 19.44
CA VAL A 396 8.32 -11.87 18.33
C VAL A 396 8.76 -13.32 18.22
N PHE A 397 8.48 -13.93 17.07
CA PHE A 397 8.83 -15.31 16.78
C PHE A 397 9.87 -15.39 15.67
N PHE A 398 10.80 -16.30 15.86
CA PHE A 398 11.85 -16.64 14.90
C PHE A 398 12.35 -18.05 15.24
N PRO A 399 12.67 -18.91 14.25
CA PRO A 399 12.55 -18.70 12.80
C PRO A 399 11.16 -19.06 12.24
N LEU A 400 10.21 -19.51 13.07
CA LEU A 400 8.88 -19.95 12.65
C LEU A 400 7.80 -19.24 13.51
N GLU A 401 6.59 -19.09 12.99
CA GLU A 401 5.39 -18.41 13.58
C GLU A 401 4.87 -19.01 14.93
N GLY A 402 5.70 -19.72 15.68
CA GLY A 402 5.37 -20.27 17.00
C GLY A 402 6.58 -20.61 17.87
N GLN A 403 7.79 -20.22 17.46
CA GLN A 403 9.02 -20.33 18.26
C GLN A 403 9.43 -18.94 18.70
N PRO A 404 9.27 -18.55 19.98
CA PRO A 404 9.63 -17.21 20.41
C PRO A 404 11.12 -16.97 20.21
N LEU A 405 11.47 -15.81 19.63
CA LEU A 405 12.87 -15.40 19.38
C LEU A 405 13.69 -15.45 20.68
N ASP A 406 13.10 -15.02 21.79
CA ASP A 406 13.64 -15.20 23.13
C ASP A 406 12.57 -15.83 24.04
N ALA A 407 12.77 -17.08 24.45
CA ALA A 407 11.85 -17.79 25.33
C ALA A 407 11.68 -17.15 26.72
N SER A 408 12.64 -16.31 27.16
CA SER A 408 12.58 -15.61 28.44
C SER A 408 11.88 -14.25 28.34
N THR A 409 12.04 -13.56 27.20
CA THR A 409 11.37 -12.29 26.90
C THR A 409 10.76 -12.33 25.49
N PRO A 410 9.63 -13.04 25.30
CA PRO A 410 9.11 -13.38 23.97
C PRO A 410 8.45 -12.20 23.24
N SER A 411 8.18 -11.10 23.92
CA SER A 411 7.42 -9.96 23.37
C SER A 411 8.25 -8.68 23.42
N LEU A 412 8.13 -7.89 22.35
CA LEU A 412 8.41 -6.46 22.38
C LEU A 412 7.26 -5.79 23.16
N ILE A 413 7.60 -5.19 24.30
CA ILE A 413 6.63 -4.47 25.14
C ILE A 413 7.00 -3.00 25.16
N VAL A 414 6.03 -2.14 24.89
CA VAL A 414 6.14 -0.69 25.08
C VAL A 414 4.93 -0.20 25.85
N GLU A 415 5.19 0.41 27.00
CA GLU A 415 4.16 0.99 27.86
C GLU A 415 4.48 2.46 28.12
N ILE A 416 3.53 3.35 27.82
CA ILE A 416 3.58 4.77 28.16
C ILE A 416 2.37 5.04 29.04
N THR A 417 2.60 5.24 30.34
CA THR A 417 1.50 5.41 31.30
C THR A 417 0.91 6.83 31.35
N ASP A 418 1.58 7.80 30.71
CA ASP A 418 1.07 9.17 30.56
C ASP A 418 1.66 9.81 29.28
N LEU A 419 0.85 9.94 28.23
CA LEU A 419 1.23 10.59 26.97
C LEU A 419 1.39 12.11 27.07
N GLY A 420 1.01 12.73 28.20
CA GLY A 420 1.35 14.13 28.50
C GLY A 420 2.81 14.33 28.89
N ASP A 421 3.51 13.27 29.32
CA ASP A 421 4.96 13.27 29.62
C ASP A 421 5.60 11.93 29.19
N PRO A 422 5.59 11.60 27.89
CA PRO A 422 5.98 10.28 27.41
C PRO A 422 7.46 9.99 27.69
N ALA A 423 8.32 11.01 27.71
CA ALA A 423 9.73 10.85 27.99
C ALA A 423 10.02 10.34 29.41
N ALA A 424 9.16 10.66 30.39
CA ALA A 424 9.32 10.23 31.77
C ALA A 424 8.59 8.91 32.10
N THR A 425 7.57 8.55 31.30
CA THR A 425 6.64 7.45 31.60
C THR A 425 6.74 6.25 30.66
N THR A 426 7.66 6.29 29.69
CA THR A 426 7.91 5.18 28.77
C THR A 426 8.72 4.06 29.44
N HIS A 427 8.23 2.83 29.33
CA HIS A 427 8.92 1.59 29.66
C HIS A 427 8.96 0.69 28.42
N THR A 428 10.16 0.25 28.04
CA THR A 428 10.38 -0.63 26.89
C THR A 428 11.08 -1.92 27.30
N GLN A 429 10.60 -3.05 26.82
CA GLN A 429 11.27 -4.34 26.88
C GLN A 429 11.40 -4.88 25.46
N VAL A 430 12.62 -5.20 25.05
CA VAL A 430 12.92 -5.79 23.73
C VAL A 430 13.40 -7.23 23.93
N PRO A 431 13.00 -8.19 23.07
CA PRO A 431 13.57 -9.53 23.06
C PRO A 431 15.09 -9.51 22.90
N ASP A 432 15.80 -10.44 23.54
CA ASP A 432 17.26 -10.56 23.39
C ASP A 432 17.63 -11.13 22.01
N LEU A 433 18.28 -10.31 21.19
CA LEU A 433 18.71 -10.65 19.84
C LEU A 433 20.05 -11.40 19.82
N GLY A 434 20.82 -11.35 20.92
CA GLY A 434 22.10 -12.05 21.02
C GLY A 434 21.98 -13.56 21.11
N ASN A 435 20.76 -14.09 21.21
CA ASN A 435 20.43 -15.51 21.37
C ASN A 435 20.06 -16.21 20.05
N ILE A 436 20.27 -15.58 18.90
CA ILE A 436 20.09 -16.24 17.59
C ILE A 436 21.16 -17.33 17.46
N ASP A 437 20.76 -18.56 17.77
CA ASP A 437 21.58 -19.75 17.61
C ASP A 437 21.64 -20.09 16.11
N PHE A 438 22.84 -20.28 15.57
CA PHE A 438 23.07 -20.65 14.17
C PHE A 438 22.31 -21.92 13.76
N SER A 439 22.03 -22.82 14.71
CA SER A 439 21.17 -23.99 14.47
C SER A 439 19.71 -23.65 14.17
N GLN A 440 19.18 -22.51 14.66
CA GLN A 440 17.85 -22.00 14.35
C GLN A 440 17.83 -21.26 13.01
N ALA A 441 18.90 -20.51 12.71
CA ALA A 441 19.08 -19.89 11.39
C ALA A 441 19.20 -20.93 10.26
N LEU A 442 19.72 -22.12 10.57
CA LEU A 442 19.77 -23.23 9.64
C LEU A 442 18.37 -23.73 9.24
N ASP A 443 17.40 -23.80 10.15
CA ASP A 443 16.04 -24.25 9.79
C ASP A 443 15.36 -23.24 8.85
N ALA A 444 15.58 -21.93 9.06
CA ALA A 444 15.12 -20.88 8.14
C ALA A 444 15.81 -20.98 6.77
N LEU A 445 17.13 -21.20 6.76
CA LEU A 445 17.90 -21.42 5.54
C LEU A 445 17.40 -22.66 4.78
N LEU A 446 17.08 -23.75 5.47
CA LEU A 446 16.54 -24.97 4.87
C LEU A 446 15.15 -24.76 4.25
N GLY A 447 14.29 -23.95 4.90
CA GLY A 447 13.02 -23.53 4.33
C GLY A 447 13.20 -22.69 3.06
N GLY A 448 14.05 -21.66 3.12
CA GLY A 448 14.37 -20.82 1.98
C GLY A 448 14.98 -21.60 0.80
N LEU A 449 15.86 -22.57 1.08
CA LEU A 449 16.42 -23.48 0.08
C LEU A 449 15.33 -24.32 -0.59
N ASP A 450 14.36 -24.86 0.17
CA ASP A 450 13.25 -25.63 -0.40
C ASP A 450 12.40 -24.78 -1.34
N ASP A 451 12.06 -23.56 -0.91
CA ASP A 451 11.24 -22.64 -1.69
C ASP A 451 11.95 -22.17 -2.97
N LEU A 452 13.23 -21.81 -2.88
CA LEU A 452 14.05 -21.43 -4.04
C LEU A 452 14.10 -22.56 -5.08
N PHE A 453 14.43 -23.79 -4.65
CA PHE A 453 14.54 -24.90 -5.58
C PHE A 453 13.20 -25.27 -6.21
N ARG A 454 12.08 -25.09 -5.50
CA ARG A 454 10.74 -25.29 -6.08
C ARG A 454 10.41 -24.22 -7.10
N LEU A 455 10.73 -22.95 -6.82
CA LEU A 455 10.56 -21.86 -7.79
C LEU A 455 11.37 -22.14 -9.06
N LEU A 456 12.62 -22.56 -8.92
CA LEU A 456 13.51 -22.91 -10.02
C LEU A 456 13.00 -24.12 -10.82
N GLN A 457 12.53 -25.18 -10.13
CA GLN A 457 11.94 -26.36 -10.75
C GLN A 457 10.68 -26.00 -11.56
N ASP A 458 9.76 -25.23 -10.96
CA ASP A 458 8.52 -24.80 -11.60
C ASP A 458 8.81 -23.94 -12.86
N ALA A 459 9.79 -23.03 -12.78
CA ALA A 459 10.18 -22.18 -13.91
C ALA A 459 10.80 -22.98 -15.06
N LEU A 460 11.67 -23.94 -14.77
CA LEU A 460 12.25 -24.82 -15.79
C LEU A 460 11.20 -25.75 -16.42
N ASP A 461 10.25 -26.24 -15.63
CA ASP A 461 9.16 -27.09 -16.12
C ASP A 461 8.20 -26.32 -17.04
N GLU A 462 7.83 -25.08 -16.70
CA GLU A 462 6.96 -24.24 -17.53
C GLU A 462 7.67 -23.71 -18.78
N GLY A 463 8.94 -23.31 -18.64
CA GLY A 463 9.73 -22.64 -19.68
C GLY A 463 10.41 -23.61 -20.65
N LEU A 464 11.25 -24.51 -20.13
CA LEU A 464 12.14 -25.38 -20.89
C LEU A 464 11.50 -26.74 -21.19
N PHE A 465 11.15 -27.48 -20.15
CA PHE A 465 10.74 -28.89 -20.30
C PHE A 465 9.31 -29.01 -20.84
N GLY A 466 8.45 -28.00 -20.65
CA GLY A 466 7.10 -27.97 -21.18
C GLY A 466 6.97 -27.78 -22.71
N LYS A 467 8.08 -27.59 -23.46
CA LYS A 467 8.07 -27.29 -24.90
C LYS A 467 8.48 -28.49 -25.75
N ASP A 468 7.77 -28.70 -26.86
CA ASP A 468 8.20 -29.63 -27.90
C ASP A 468 9.37 -29.02 -28.67
N LEU A 469 10.56 -29.61 -28.55
CA LEU A 469 11.71 -29.14 -29.28
C LEU A 469 11.73 -29.69 -30.70
N PRO A 470 12.18 -28.89 -31.69
CA PRO A 470 12.53 -29.40 -33.02
C PRO A 470 13.49 -30.59 -32.95
N LEU A 471 13.28 -31.58 -33.82
CA LEU A 471 14.10 -32.80 -33.95
C LEU A 471 14.02 -33.79 -32.77
N ILE A 472 13.83 -33.30 -31.55
CA ILE A 472 13.89 -34.08 -30.31
C ILE A 472 12.48 -34.35 -29.73
N GLY A 473 11.50 -33.48 -29.97
CA GLY A 473 10.15 -33.56 -29.42
C GLY A 473 10.10 -33.23 -27.93
N ASP A 474 9.34 -34.00 -27.16
CA ASP A 474 9.11 -33.84 -25.72
C ASP A 474 10.20 -34.46 -24.82
N LYS A 475 11.26 -35.02 -25.41
CA LYS A 475 12.23 -35.87 -24.69
C LYS A 475 13.05 -35.15 -23.63
N LEU A 476 13.15 -33.83 -23.68
CA LEU A 476 13.78 -33.08 -22.60
C LEU A 476 13.02 -33.20 -21.27
N GLN A 477 11.72 -33.53 -21.27
CA GLN A 477 10.96 -33.72 -20.02
C GLN A 477 11.54 -34.82 -19.13
N ASP A 478 12.21 -35.83 -19.69
CA ASP A 478 12.84 -36.90 -18.92
C ASP A 478 14.01 -36.37 -18.05
N ALA A 479 14.54 -35.18 -18.37
CA ALA A 479 15.60 -34.49 -17.64
C ALA A 479 15.10 -33.58 -16.50
N SER A 480 13.79 -33.36 -16.37
CA SER A 480 13.29 -32.21 -15.59
C SER A 480 13.49 -32.31 -14.07
N GLY A 481 13.54 -33.51 -13.51
CA GLY A 481 13.63 -33.71 -12.06
C GLY A 481 15.03 -33.57 -11.45
N PHE A 482 15.98 -32.86 -12.08
CA PHE A 482 17.35 -32.75 -11.55
C PHE A 482 17.44 -31.74 -10.39
N ILE A 483 16.74 -30.60 -10.47
CA ILE A 483 16.65 -29.63 -9.35
C ILE A 483 15.99 -30.29 -8.14
N ASP A 484 14.93 -31.07 -8.36
CA ASP A 484 14.28 -31.84 -7.31
C ASP A 484 15.20 -32.86 -6.59
N LYS A 485 16.17 -33.45 -7.31
CA LYS A 485 17.19 -34.33 -6.70
C LYS A 485 18.20 -33.52 -5.89
N LEU A 486 18.67 -32.38 -6.42
CA LEU A 486 19.55 -31.46 -5.68
C LEU A 486 18.90 -31.03 -4.37
N ARG A 487 17.65 -30.57 -4.45
CA ARG A 487 16.83 -30.16 -3.31
C ARG A 487 16.75 -31.26 -2.25
N GLN A 488 16.34 -32.47 -2.65
CA GLN A 488 16.20 -33.59 -1.72
C GLN A 488 17.53 -33.96 -1.06
N ASP A 489 18.58 -34.21 -1.84
CA ASP A 489 19.85 -34.68 -1.28
C ASP A 489 20.54 -33.60 -0.44
N LEU A 490 20.49 -32.32 -0.84
CA LEU A 490 21.08 -31.23 -0.07
C LEU A 490 20.33 -31.00 1.25
N ILE A 491 19.00 -30.91 1.21
CA ILE A 491 18.18 -30.70 2.42
C ILE A 491 18.27 -31.91 3.36
N ASP A 492 18.25 -33.14 2.85
CA ASP A 492 18.35 -34.34 3.68
C ASP A 492 19.71 -34.42 4.39
N ASN A 493 20.81 -34.03 3.73
CA ASN A 493 22.13 -34.02 4.35
C ASN A 493 22.31 -32.88 5.36
N LEU A 494 21.82 -31.67 5.07
CA LEU A 494 21.90 -30.52 5.98
C LEU A 494 20.96 -30.66 7.20
N SER A 495 19.79 -31.29 7.01
CA SER A 495 18.85 -31.59 8.09
C SER A 495 19.30 -32.79 8.92
N GLY A 496 19.96 -33.77 8.27
CA GLY A 496 20.48 -35.00 8.85
C GLY A 496 21.72 -34.83 9.73
N ASN A 497 22.36 -35.94 10.06
CA ASN A 497 23.57 -35.99 10.87
C ASN A 497 24.63 -36.81 10.10
N PRO A 498 25.33 -36.20 9.12
CA PRO A 498 26.30 -36.89 8.29
C PRO A 498 27.40 -37.51 9.16
N GLY A 499 27.79 -38.75 8.87
CA GLY A 499 28.83 -39.46 9.63
C GLY A 499 28.39 -40.29 10.84
N SER A 500 27.23 -40.97 10.81
CA SER A 500 26.85 -41.99 11.82
C SER A 500 27.73 -43.27 11.80
N SER A 501 29.03 -43.15 11.49
CA SER A 501 30.03 -44.18 11.70
C SER A 501 31.06 -43.72 12.72
N GLY A 502 30.65 -43.47 13.98
CA GLY A 502 31.64 -43.42 15.07
C GLY A 502 31.27 -42.71 16.39
N GLY A 503 30.20 -41.93 16.45
CA GLY A 503 29.80 -41.21 17.66
C GLY A 503 28.94 -42.05 18.61
N SER A 504 29.21 -41.99 19.91
CA SER A 504 28.42 -42.66 20.95
C SER A 504 26.95 -42.19 20.92
N GLU A 505 26.02 -43.12 21.07
CA GLU A 505 24.58 -42.84 21.21
C GLU A 505 24.32 -41.78 22.30
N GLY A 506 23.76 -40.62 21.92
CA GLY A 506 23.11 -39.70 22.89
C GLY A 506 23.25 -38.19 22.68
N GLU A 507 24.14 -37.71 21.82
CA GLU A 507 24.32 -36.27 21.56
C GLU A 507 24.42 -36.02 20.06
N SER A 508 23.52 -35.22 19.49
CA SER A 508 23.69 -34.70 18.12
C SER A 508 24.90 -33.76 18.15
N PRO A 509 25.95 -33.98 17.34
CA PRO A 509 27.05 -33.03 17.22
C PRO A 509 26.54 -31.62 16.85
N PRO A 510 27.23 -30.56 17.31
CA PRO A 510 26.88 -29.19 16.91
C PRO A 510 26.97 -29.05 15.39
N LYS A 511 25.95 -28.44 14.78
CA LYS A 511 25.91 -28.13 13.33
C LYS A 511 26.75 -26.88 13.03
N ASP A 512 28.05 -26.96 13.30
CA ASP A 512 28.99 -25.88 13.01
C ASP A 512 29.35 -25.77 11.52
N VAL A 513 30.15 -24.77 11.14
CA VAL A 513 30.53 -24.53 9.74
C VAL A 513 31.24 -25.73 9.11
N SER A 514 32.04 -26.47 9.89
CA SER A 514 32.74 -27.66 9.40
C SER A 514 31.78 -28.81 9.12
N PHE A 515 30.74 -28.95 9.95
CA PHE A 515 29.65 -29.89 9.73
C PHE A 515 28.88 -29.53 8.45
N LEU A 516 28.53 -28.27 8.24
CA LEU A 516 27.77 -27.84 7.07
C LEU A 516 28.55 -28.06 5.77
N GLN A 517 29.82 -27.67 5.72
CA GLN A 517 30.69 -27.92 4.56
C GLN A 517 30.74 -29.42 4.22
N GLN A 518 30.90 -30.27 5.24
CA GLN A 518 30.92 -31.72 5.07
C GLN A 518 29.56 -32.27 4.59
N ALA A 519 28.45 -31.76 5.13
CA ALA A 519 27.10 -32.16 4.71
C ALA A 519 26.82 -31.80 3.25
N ILE A 520 27.22 -30.60 2.82
CA ILE A 520 27.12 -30.16 1.42
C ILE A 520 27.96 -31.09 0.54
N PHE A 521 29.23 -31.32 0.91
CA PHE A 521 30.12 -32.21 0.16
C PHE A 521 29.58 -33.65 0.05
N GLU A 522 28.97 -34.18 1.10
CA GLU A 522 28.35 -35.51 1.07
C GLU A 522 27.11 -35.56 0.18
N ALA A 523 26.35 -34.45 0.08
CA ALA A 523 25.19 -34.35 -0.79
C ALA A 523 25.57 -34.28 -2.27
N VAL A 524 26.45 -33.34 -2.64
CA VAL A 524 26.71 -33.01 -4.05
C VAL A 524 28.02 -33.56 -4.59
N GLY A 525 28.93 -34.00 -3.73
CA GLY A 525 30.20 -34.61 -4.12
C GLY A 525 30.08 -36.09 -4.52
N PRO A 526 31.21 -36.79 -4.73
CA PRO A 526 31.24 -38.14 -5.32
C PRO A 526 30.58 -39.25 -4.48
N GLY A 527 30.27 -38.96 -3.21
CA GLY A 527 29.55 -39.86 -2.32
C GLY A 527 28.03 -39.76 -2.43
N GLY A 528 27.51 -38.67 -3.01
CA GLY A 528 26.10 -38.37 -3.21
C GLY A 528 25.76 -38.27 -4.69
N LEU A 529 25.41 -37.07 -5.16
CA LEU A 529 25.01 -36.80 -6.55
C LEU A 529 26.17 -36.88 -7.56
N ASP A 530 27.42 -36.69 -7.13
CA ASP A 530 28.61 -36.62 -8.01
C ASP A 530 28.53 -35.46 -9.02
N TRP A 531 28.01 -34.30 -8.58
CA TRP A 531 27.84 -33.09 -9.39
C TRP A 531 28.84 -31.99 -9.06
N LEU A 532 29.50 -32.05 -7.91
CA LEU A 532 30.49 -31.07 -7.49
C LEU A 532 31.67 -31.03 -8.48
N GLN A 533 31.97 -29.84 -9.00
CA GLN A 533 33.08 -29.61 -9.92
C GLN A 533 34.38 -29.30 -9.16
N ASP A 534 35.51 -29.69 -9.75
CA ASP A 534 36.85 -29.38 -9.23
C ASP A 534 37.14 -27.90 -9.49
N GLN A 535 37.18 -27.12 -8.42
CA GLN A 535 37.48 -25.70 -8.48
C GLN A 535 38.73 -25.34 -7.69
N TYR A 536 39.09 -26.14 -6.68
CA TYR A 536 40.04 -25.74 -5.65
C TYR A 536 41.07 -26.81 -5.33
N SER A 537 42.32 -26.37 -5.19
CA SER A 537 43.41 -27.22 -4.74
C SER A 537 43.41 -27.40 -3.23
N MET A 538 43.81 -28.58 -2.74
CA MET A 538 44.04 -28.86 -1.31
C MET A 538 45.05 -27.91 -0.61
N ASP A 539 45.81 -27.10 -1.36
CA ASP A 539 46.76 -26.12 -0.81
C ASP A 539 46.20 -24.69 -0.70
N GLY A 540 44.92 -24.47 -1.02
CA GLY A 540 44.25 -23.18 -0.95
C GLY A 540 44.51 -22.24 -2.13
N SER A 541 45.06 -22.76 -3.24
CA SER A 541 45.12 -22.07 -4.52
C SER A 541 43.79 -22.17 -5.28
N LEU A 542 43.37 -21.07 -5.91
CA LEU A 542 42.24 -20.94 -6.87
C LEU A 542 42.47 -21.71 -8.18
N THR A 543 43.07 -22.89 -8.13
CA THR A 543 43.43 -23.68 -9.31
C THR A 543 42.98 -25.13 -9.12
N PRO A 544 42.17 -25.69 -10.03
CA PRO A 544 41.77 -27.09 -10.00
C PRO A 544 42.99 -28.02 -9.93
N ASP A 545 42.97 -28.99 -9.00
CA ASP A 545 44.09 -29.92 -8.77
C ASP A 545 43.83 -31.34 -9.32
N GLY A 546 42.64 -31.56 -9.87
CA GLY A 546 42.14 -32.82 -10.41
C GLY A 546 41.44 -33.72 -9.38
N LEU A 547 41.21 -33.25 -8.14
CA LEU A 547 40.60 -34.04 -7.07
C LEU A 547 39.38 -33.31 -6.48
N ILE A 548 38.24 -34.00 -6.44
CA ILE A 548 37.04 -33.51 -5.73
C ILE A 548 37.16 -33.79 -4.23
N THR A 549 37.13 -32.74 -3.41
CA THR A 549 37.32 -32.75 -1.96
C THR A 549 36.35 -31.79 -1.26
N PRO A 550 36.21 -31.84 0.08
CA PRO A 550 35.39 -30.86 0.79
C PRO A 550 35.82 -29.39 0.58
N HIS A 551 37.04 -29.13 0.12
CA HIS A 551 37.52 -27.76 -0.16
C HIS A 551 36.94 -27.19 -1.46
N ASP A 552 36.33 -28.02 -2.32
CA ASP A 552 35.56 -27.56 -3.48
C ASP A 552 34.19 -26.98 -3.08
N VAL A 553 33.79 -27.14 -1.81
CA VAL A 553 32.75 -26.30 -1.19
C VAL A 553 33.47 -25.15 -0.48
N ARG A 554 33.57 -24.01 -1.15
CA ARG A 554 34.26 -22.83 -0.63
C ARG A 554 33.46 -22.24 0.53
N VAL A 555 34.15 -21.87 1.59
CA VAL A 555 33.55 -21.19 2.75
C VAL A 555 34.09 -19.79 2.82
N LEU A 556 33.21 -18.79 2.71
CA LEU A 556 33.56 -17.40 2.93
C LEU A 556 33.02 -16.93 4.28
N ALA A 557 33.84 -16.15 4.99
CA ALA A 557 33.43 -15.43 6.18
C ALA A 557 33.65 -13.94 5.94
N ASP A 558 32.60 -13.13 6.04
CA ASP A 558 32.66 -11.68 5.76
C ASP A 558 33.26 -11.38 4.37
N GLY A 559 32.94 -12.23 3.38
CA GLY A 559 33.47 -12.15 2.01
C GLY A 559 34.93 -12.60 1.84
N LEU A 560 35.59 -13.07 2.90
CA LEU A 560 36.95 -13.63 2.84
C LEU A 560 36.90 -15.16 2.75
N ASP A 561 37.58 -15.75 1.76
CA ASP A 561 37.74 -17.20 1.68
C ASP A 561 38.56 -17.73 2.87
N ILE A 562 37.91 -18.57 3.69
CA ILE A 562 38.45 -19.20 4.89
C ILE A 562 38.42 -20.72 4.82
N THR A 563 38.20 -21.30 3.63
CA THR A 563 38.02 -22.74 3.41
C THR A 563 39.11 -23.60 4.07
N ASN A 564 40.35 -23.10 4.11
CA ASN A 564 41.51 -23.79 4.68
C ASN A 564 41.76 -23.52 6.18
N ASP A 565 41.04 -22.57 6.77
CA ASP A 565 41.19 -22.19 8.18
C ASP A 565 39.84 -21.74 8.76
N LEU A 566 38.93 -22.70 8.94
CA LEU A 566 37.61 -22.46 9.57
C LEU A 566 37.70 -21.92 11.01
N SER A 567 38.89 -21.93 11.64
CA SER A 567 39.10 -21.32 12.95
C SER A 567 39.02 -19.78 12.94
N LEU A 568 38.99 -19.18 11.74
CA LEU A 568 38.76 -17.75 11.52
C LEU A 568 37.29 -17.35 11.70
N VAL A 569 36.36 -18.31 11.78
CA VAL A 569 34.98 -18.04 12.19
C VAL A 569 34.98 -17.73 13.68
N THR A 570 34.60 -16.50 14.03
CA THR A 570 34.55 -16.02 15.41
C THR A 570 33.14 -15.56 15.76
N GLY A 571 32.88 -15.24 17.03
CA GLY A 571 31.60 -14.64 17.44
C GLY A 571 31.30 -13.29 16.77
N ASN A 572 32.30 -12.64 16.16
CA ASN A 572 32.16 -11.38 15.43
C ASN A 572 32.05 -11.58 13.91
N THR A 573 32.06 -12.81 13.40
CA THR A 573 31.83 -13.05 11.97
C THR A 573 30.39 -12.68 11.66
N GLU A 574 30.19 -11.75 10.73
CA GLU A 574 28.89 -11.21 10.37
C GLU A 574 28.19 -12.09 9.32
N SER A 575 28.93 -12.65 8.37
CA SER A 575 28.38 -13.58 7.38
C SER A 575 29.21 -14.85 7.20
N ILE A 576 28.51 -15.95 6.90
CA ILE A 576 29.08 -17.21 6.42
C ILE A 576 28.37 -17.58 5.12
N GLU A 577 29.14 -17.84 4.07
CA GLU A 577 28.65 -18.24 2.75
C GLU A 577 29.32 -19.55 2.31
N PHE A 578 28.54 -20.43 1.72
CA PHE A 578 29.01 -21.63 1.04
C PHE A 578 28.83 -21.43 -0.46
N ASP A 579 29.93 -21.52 -1.18
CA ASP A 579 30.00 -21.31 -2.63
C ASP A 579 30.50 -22.58 -3.30
N MET A 580 29.79 -23.00 -4.35
CA MET A 580 30.11 -24.23 -5.05
C MET A 580 29.65 -24.17 -6.50
N ARG A 581 30.37 -24.87 -7.38
CA ARG A 581 29.95 -25.14 -8.75
C ARG A 581 29.49 -26.58 -8.91
N LEU A 582 28.27 -26.72 -9.39
CA LEU A 582 27.65 -27.99 -9.71
C LEU A 582 27.58 -28.14 -11.22
N GLY A 583 27.72 -29.36 -11.71
CA GLY A 583 27.47 -29.67 -13.11
C GLY A 583 27.70 -31.13 -13.43
N THR A 584 27.03 -31.61 -14.48
CA THR A 584 27.22 -32.97 -14.99
C THR A 584 26.55 -33.13 -16.35
N ASP A 585 26.97 -34.15 -17.11
CA ASP A 585 26.29 -34.65 -18.30
C ASP A 585 25.40 -35.84 -17.86
N PHE A 586 24.16 -35.59 -17.45
CA PHE A 586 23.37 -36.59 -16.74
C PHE A 586 22.54 -37.50 -17.65
N PHE A 587 22.37 -37.17 -18.93
CA PHE A 587 21.64 -37.98 -19.90
C PHE A 587 22.42 -38.10 -21.21
N SER A 588 22.70 -39.34 -21.64
CA SER A 588 23.18 -39.66 -23.00
C SER A 588 22.40 -40.86 -23.53
N VAL A 589 21.56 -40.66 -24.54
CA VAL A 589 20.74 -41.72 -25.14
C VAL A 589 20.81 -41.69 -26.65
N GLN A 590 20.91 -42.88 -27.24
CA GLN A 590 20.74 -43.10 -28.67
C GLN A 590 19.27 -43.39 -28.97
N GLU A 591 18.56 -42.38 -29.46
CA GLU A 591 17.16 -42.52 -29.86
C GLU A 591 17.02 -42.57 -31.39
N PRO A 592 16.14 -43.44 -31.93
CA PRO A 592 15.72 -43.31 -33.31
C PRO A 592 14.90 -42.03 -33.47
N PHE A 593 15.22 -41.22 -34.47
CA PHE A 593 14.43 -40.05 -34.82
C PHE A 593 13.83 -40.23 -36.21
N ASP A 594 12.61 -39.71 -36.39
CA ASP A 594 12.00 -39.49 -37.70
C ASP A 594 11.99 -37.99 -37.97
N LEU A 595 12.77 -37.57 -38.95
CA LEU A 595 12.86 -36.17 -39.36
C LEU A 595 11.69 -35.80 -40.25
N ASP A 596 10.58 -35.34 -39.66
CA ASP A 596 9.55 -34.62 -40.41
C ASP A 596 9.95 -33.14 -40.50
N LEU A 597 10.56 -32.77 -41.63
CA LEU A 597 11.00 -31.39 -41.91
C LEU A 597 9.85 -30.37 -41.97
N GLY A 598 8.60 -30.78 -41.75
CA GLY A 598 7.47 -29.86 -41.64
C GLY A 598 7.14 -29.12 -42.94
N VAL A 599 7.73 -29.53 -44.07
CA VAL A 599 7.45 -28.95 -45.40
C VAL A 599 6.28 -29.69 -46.03
N PRO A 600 5.06 -29.13 -46.00
CA PRO A 600 3.89 -29.83 -46.49
C PRO A 600 4.06 -30.09 -48.00
N ALA A 601 3.88 -31.35 -48.41
CA ALA A 601 3.97 -31.89 -49.78
C ALA A 601 5.33 -32.44 -50.25
N LEU A 602 6.43 -32.37 -49.48
CA LEU A 602 7.67 -33.08 -49.84
C LEU A 602 7.62 -34.57 -49.46
N GLY A 603 6.95 -34.97 -48.37
CA GLY A 603 6.79 -36.38 -48.00
C GLY A 603 8.12 -37.11 -47.77
N LEU A 604 9.12 -36.38 -47.27
CA LEU A 604 10.47 -36.86 -47.02
C LEU A 604 10.49 -37.48 -45.61
N ASP A 605 10.65 -38.80 -45.55
CA ASP A 605 10.68 -39.59 -44.31
C ASP A 605 12.11 -40.13 -44.13
N ILE A 606 12.87 -39.53 -43.21
CA ILE A 606 14.26 -39.87 -42.94
C ILE A 606 14.35 -40.35 -41.49
N SER A 607 14.75 -41.61 -41.32
CA SER A 607 15.05 -42.17 -40.01
C SER A 607 16.56 -42.30 -39.81
N GLY A 608 17.04 -41.95 -38.61
CA GLY A 608 18.45 -42.07 -38.20
C GLY A 608 18.59 -42.32 -36.70
N GLN A 609 19.82 -42.18 -36.17
CA GLN A 609 20.09 -42.18 -34.73
C GLN A 609 20.63 -40.80 -34.31
N LEU A 610 20.10 -40.28 -33.20
CA LEU A 610 20.63 -39.10 -32.53
C LEU A 610 21.47 -39.55 -31.34
N ASP A 611 22.59 -38.88 -31.10
CA ASP A 611 23.28 -38.93 -29.81
C ASP A 611 22.88 -37.67 -29.04
N VAL A 612 22.02 -37.83 -28.03
CA VAL A 612 21.45 -36.71 -27.26
C VAL A 612 22.14 -36.64 -25.92
N THR A 613 22.85 -35.55 -25.67
CA THR A 613 23.44 -35.21 -24.37
C THR A 613 22.68 -34.06 -23.74
N VAL A 614 22.29 -34.18 -22.48
CA VAL A 614 21.72 -33.08 -21.68
C VAL A 614 22.51 -32.96 -20.40
N GLY A 615 22.89 -31.73 -20.07
CA GLY A 615 23.71 -31.40 -18.91
C GLY A 615 23.32 -30.05 -18.32
N PHE A 616 23.91 -29.75 -17.16
CA PHE A 616 23.76 -28.44 -16.53
C PHE A 616 25.08 -27.98 -15.91
N SER A 617 25.20 -26.67 -15.73
CA SER A 617 26.20 -26.00 -14.91
C SER A 617 25.45 -25.03 -14.00
N TYR A 618 25.71 -25.08 -12.70
CA TYR A 618 25.08 -24.20 -11.72
C TYR A 618 26.15 -23.67 -10.77
N ASP A 619 26.42 -22.37 -10.85
CA ASP A 619 27.20 -21.67 -9.83
C ASP A 619 26.22 -21.29 -8.72
N PHE A 620 26.31 -21.98 -7.58
CA PHE A 620 25.31 -21.90 -6.52
C PHE A 620 25.95 -21.57 -5.18
N SER A 621 25.47 -20.48 -4.59
CA SER A 621 26.03 -19.92 -3.37
C SER A 621 24.94 -19.45 -2.43
N PHE A 622 25.04 -19.85 -1.16
CA PHE A 622 24.07 -19.50 -0.13
C PHE A 622 24.74 -19.34 1.23
N GLY A 623 24.15 -18.55 2.10
CA GLY A 623 24.76 -18.23 3.37
C GLY A 623 23.79 -17.72 4.41
N ILE A 624 24.35 -17.36 5.56
CA ILE A 624 23.65 -16.64 6.62
C ILE A 624 24.48 -15.41 6.95
N ASN A 625 23.84 -14.25 6.90
CA ASN A 625 24.35 -12.99 7.38
C ASN A 625 23.57 -12.64 8.67
N LYS A 626 24.23 -12.12 9.70
CA LYS A 626 23.54 -11.62 10.90
C LYS A 626 22.70 -10.38 10.61
N ASP A 627 23.16 -9.58 9.66
CA ASP A 627 22.58 -8.34 9.18
C ASP A 627 21.77 -8.49 7.89
N GLU A 628 21.70 -9.67 7.23
CA GLU A 628 20.75 -10.02 6.13
C GLU A 628 19.89 -11.31 6.31
N GLY A 629 20.15 -12.13 7.34
CA GLY A 629 19.52 -13.45 7.49
C GLY A 629 20.04 -14.48 6.48
N PRO A 630 19.31 -15.59 6.25
CA PRO A 630 19.64 -16.52 5.17
C PRO A 630 19.51 -15.84 3.81
N PHE A 631 20.52 -16.01 2.96
CA PHE A 631 20.59 -15.38 1.64
C PHE A 631 21.14 -16.34 0.59
N PHE A 632 20.85 -16.03 -0.66
CA PHE A 632 21.42 -16.63 -1.87
C PHE A 632 22.24 -15.57 -2.59
N ASN A 633 23.44 -15.90 -3.02
CA ASN A 633 24.24 -14.98 -3.82
C ASN A 633 23.82 -15.14 -5.29
N VAL A 634 23.31 -14.05 -5.86
CA VAL A 634 22.72 -13.95 -7.21
C VAL A 634 23.33 -12.75 -7.97
N GLY A 635 24.56 -12.37 -7.59
CA GLY A 635 25.24 -11.21 -8.15
C GLY A 635 25.89 -11.45 -9.51
N ASP A 636 26.05 -12.72 -9.89
CA ASP A 636 26.62 -13.14 -11.17
C ASP A 636 25.48 -13.51 -12.14
N ALA A 637 25.55 -13.03 -13.38
CA ALA A 637 24.55 -13.39 -14.39
C ALA A 637 24.64 -14.87 -14.79
N ASP A 638 23.49 -15.44 -15.19
CA ASP A 638 23.35 -16.80 -15.70
C ASP A 638 23.77 -17.88 -14.69
N GLU A 639 23.28 -17.82 -13.44
CA GLU A 639 23.72 -18.75 -12.38
C GLU A 639 23.51 -20.21 -12.77
N LEU A 640 22.34 -20.53 -13.35
CA LEU A 640 22.04 -21.86 -13.87
C LEU A 640 22.02 -21.84 -15.41
N THR A 641 22.84 -22.70 -16.01
CA THR A 641 22.79 -23.03 -17.43
C THR A 641 22.39 -24.49 -17.61
N VAL A 642 21.31 -24.75 -18.34
CA VAL A 642 20.93 -26.09 -18.82
C VAL A 642 21.25 -26.18 -20.30
N PHE A 643 22.09 -27.12 -20.70
CA PHE A 643 22.50 -27.28 -22.09
C PHE A 643 22.11 -28.64 -22.64
N PHE A 644 21.88 -28.67 -23.96
CA PHE A 644 21.68 -29.89 -24.71
C PHE A 644 22.56 -29.89 -25.97
N ASP A 645 23.15 -31.04 -26.28
CA ASP A 645 23.92 -31.28 -27.49
C ASP A 645 23.38 -32.55 -28.17
N VAL A 646 22.90 -32.39 -29.39
CA VAL A 646 22.34 -33.46 -30.20
C VAL A 646 23.09 -33.59 -31.50
N ASP A 647 23.82 -34.66 -31.69
CA ASP A 647 24.54 -34.94 -32.93
C ASP A 647 23.78 -35.97 -33.77
N ILE A 648 23.69 -35.74 -35.09
CA ILE A 648 23.20 -36.74 -36.05
C ILE A 648 24.34 -37.72 -36.34
N VAL A 649 24.16 -38.98 -35.95
CA VAL A 649 25.21 -40.00 -36.08
C VAL A 649 24.84 -41.02 -37.16
N ASN A 650 25.76 -41.25 -38.10
CA ASN A 650 25.69 -42.30 -39.13
C ASN A 650 24.38 -42.30 -39.95
N LEU A 651 23.90 -41.13 -40.36
CA LEU A 651 22.73 -41.04 -41.22
C LEU A 651 23.07 -41.44 -42.66
N GLU A 652 22.86 -42.71 -42.98
CA GLU A 652 22.80 -43.27 -44.34
C GLU A 652 21.49 -44.04 -44.49
N THR A 653 20.53 -43.50 -45.21
CA THR A 653 19.21 -44.12 -45.34
C THR A 653 18.61 -43.97 -46.73
N SER A 654 17.61 -44.78 -47.03
CA SER A 654 16.81 -44.67 -48.24
C SER A 654 15.39 -44.22 -47.89
N ALA A 655 15.00 -43.05 -48.39
CA ALA A 655 13.65 -42.49 -48.28
C ALA A 655 12.88 -42.66 -49.59
N ALA A 656 11.56 -42.52 -49.53
CA ALA A 656 10.70 -42.52 -50.71
C ALA A 656 10.24 -41.09 -51.03
N LEU A 657 10.52 -40.60 -52.24
CA LEU A 657 10.02 -39.31 -52.73
C LEU A 657 9.06 -39.54 -53.90
N ALA A 658 7.78 -39.77 -53.58
CA ALA A 658 6.75 -40.18 -54.54
C ALA A 658 7.14 -41.43 -55.37
N LEU A 659 7.55 -41.26 -56.63
CA LEU A 659 7.98 -42.35 -57.52
C LEU A 659 9.51 -42.59 -57.49
N LEU A 660 10.26 -41.75 -56.77
CA LEU A 660 11.71 -41.78 -56.69
C LEU A 660 12.17 -42.46 -55.39
N ASN A 661 13.21 -43.28 -55.49
CA ASN A 661 13.99 -43.75 -54.35
C ASN A 661 15.06 -42.72 -54.06
N LEU A 662 15.02 -42.12 -52.87
CA LEU A 662 15.95 -41.10 -52.43
C LEU A 662 16.98 -41.74 -51.50
N GLU A 663 18.23 -41.78 -51.90
CA GLU A 663 19.33 -42.12 -51.01
C GLU A 663 19.82 -40.83 -50.34
N VAL A 664 19.96 -40.87 -49.02
CA VAL A 664 20.29 -39.73 -48.17
C VAL A 664 21.49 -40.08 -47.31
N ALA A 665 22.51 -39.21 -47.31
CA ALA A 665 23.67 -39.33 -46.46
C ALA A 665 24.03 -37.99 -45.81
N ALA A 666 24.33 -37.96 -44.52
CA ALA A 666 24.85 -36.75 -43.87
C ALA A 666 26.23 -36.38 -44.41
N MET A 667 26.42 -35.09 -44.70
CA MET A 667 27.71 -34.55 -45.17
C MET A 667 28.70 -34.46 -44.02
N THR A 668 29.96 -34.79 -44.25
CA THR A 668 31.03 -34.59 -43.28
C THR A 668 31.43 -33.11 -43.19
N PRO A 669 31.97 -32.63 -42.06
CA PRO A 669 32.45 -31.24 -41.94
C PRO A 669 33.50 -30.83 -42.97
N GLY A 670 34.20 -31.80 -43.58
CA GLY A 670 35.17 -31.54 -44.66
C GLY A 670 34.52 -31.37 -46.02
N GLU A 671 33.35 -31.96 -46.27
CA GLU A 671 32.62 -31.85 -47.54
C GLU A 671 31.98 -30.47 -47.72
N LEU A 672 31.55 -29.83 -46.62
CA LEU A 672 31.03 -28.45 -46.58
C LEU A 672 32.03 -27.38 -47.06
N ASP A 673 33.31 -27.72 -47.20
CA ASP A 673 34.29 -26.77 -47.70
C ASP A 673 34.36 -26.72 -49.25
N TYR A 674 33.63 -27.59 -49.95
CA TYR A 674 33.74 -27.79 -51.39
C TYR A 674 32.38 -27.73 -52.10
N ASP A 675 32.37 -27.19 -53.33
CA ASP A 675 31.24 -27.36 -54.24
C ASP A 675 31.19 -28.81 -54.77
N ALA A 676 30.07 -29.15 -55.40
CA ALA A 676 29.89 -30.47 -55.99
C ALA A 676 30.83 -30.82 -57.16
N ARG A 677 31.72 -29.91 -57.57
CA ARG A 677 32.78 -30.09 -58.57
C ARG A 677 34.17 -30.22 -57.92
N GLY A 678 34.26 -30.14 -56.59
CA GLY A 678 35.49 -30.22 -55.82
C GLY A 678 36.28 -28.91 -55.74
N ASN A 679 35.68 -27.76 -56.07
CA ASN A 679 36.29 -26.45 -55.87
C ASN A 679 36.02 -25.97 -54.45
N TYR A 680 37.01 -25.31 -53.85
CA TYR A 680 36.86 -24.74 -52.51
C TYR A 680 35.84 -23.60 -52.49
N LEU A 681 34.90 -23.61 -51.55
CA LEU A 681 33.90 -22.56 -51.39
C LEU A 681 34.53 -21.27 -50.81
N PRO A 682 34.07 -20.08 -51.23
CA PRO A 682 34.46 -18.82 -50.59
C PRO A 682 34.08 -18.78 -49.10
N SER A 683 34.82 -18.00 -48.29
CA SER A 683 34.62 -17.93 -46.84
C SER A 683 33.19 -17.52 -46.43
N GLU A 684 32.55 -16.64 -47.18
CA GLU A 684 31.17 -16.19 -46.94
C GLU A 684 30.16 -17.34 -46.95
N PHE A 685 30.32 -18.31 -47.86
CA PHE A 685 29.44 -19.49 -47.93
C PHE A 685 29.77 -20.50 -46.83
N ARG A 686 31.05 -20.61 -46.46
CA ARG A 686 31.53 -21.53 -45.40
C ARG A 686 31.12 -21.07 -44.00
N GLU A 687 31.02 -19.76 -43.78
CA GLU A 687 30.52 -19.17 -42.53
C GLU A 687 29.00 -19.35 -42.39
N MET A 688 28.24 -19.27 -43.48
CA MET A 688 26.81 -19.65 -43.47
C MET A 688 26.61 -21.14 -43.18
N GLU A 689 27.51 -21.99 -43.66
CA GLU A 689 27.44 -23.45 -43.46
C GLU A 689 27.83 -23.94 -42.07
N ARG A 690 28.45 -23.07 -41.27
CA ARG A 690 28.90 -23.40 -39.91
C ARG A 690 28.22 -22.43 -38.95
N SER A 691 27.00 -22.77 -38.55
CA SER A 691 26.33 -22.01 -37.48
C SER A 691 27.16 -22.11 -36.22
N MET A 692 27.25 -21.01 -35.48
CA MET A 692 27.94 -20.94 -34.20
C MET A 692 26.90 -20.79 -33.09
N LEU A 693 27.09 -21.51 -31.99
CA LEU A 693 26.46 -21.25 -30.70
C LEU A 693 27.60 -20.98 -29.72
N GLY A 694 27.72 -19.73 -29.26
CA GLY A 694 28.93 -19.25 -28.59
C GLY A 694 30.19 -19.53 -29.42
N ASN A 695 31.12 -20.31 -28.85
CA ASN A 695 32.37 -20.72 -29.49
C ASN A 695 32.32 -22.11 -30.16
N GLN A 696 31.16 -22.77 -30.15
CA GLN A 696 31.00 -24.11 -30.72
C GLN A 696 30.42 -24.05 -32.14
N GLN A 697 30.96 -24.87 -33.04
CA GLN A 697 30.40 -25.10 -34.36
C GLN A 697 29.26 -26.11 -34.27
N VAL A 698 28.15 -25.79 -34.93
CA VAL A 698 26.98 -26.65 -35.07
C VAL A 698 26.93 -27.14 -36.51
N ILE A 699 27.16 -28.44 -36.70
CA ILE A 699 27.16 -29.10 -38.02
C ILE A 699 26.47 -30.46 -37.88
N ASN A 700 25.35 -30.65 -38.59
CA ASN A 700 24.51 -31.85 -38.44
C ASN A 700 24.15 -32.13 -36.98
N ALA A 701 23.86 -31.05 -36.26
CA ALA A 701 23.65 -31.08 -34.83
C ALA A 701 22.55 -30.08 -34.45
N PHE A 702 21.96 -30.30 -33.28
CA PHE A 702 21.08 -29.36 -32.61
C PHE A 702 21.59 -29.13 -31.20
N ARG A 703 22.02 -27.90 -30.95
CA ARG A 703 22.63 -27.49 -29.68
C ARG A 703 21.88 -26.31 -29.12
N GLY A 704 21.78 -26.24 -27.81
CA GLY A 704 21.23 -25.08 -27.15
C GLY A 704 21.59 -25.00 -25.69
N GLU A 705 21.42 -23.80 -25.16
CA GLU A 705 21.58 -23.46 -23.76
C GLU A 705 20.38 -22.63 -23.32
N PHE A 706 19.86 -22.96 -22.14
CA PHE A 706 18.90 -22.16 -21.39
C PHE A 706 19.65 -21.60 -20.21
N THR A 707 19.66 -20.28 -20.07
CA THR A 707 20.24 -19.62 -18.91
C THR A 707 19.13 -19.07 -18.04
N VAL A 708 19.31 -19.20 -16.73
CA VAL A 708 18.40 -18.67 -15.72
C VAL A 708 19.21 -17.70 -14.87
N ASP A 709 18.75 -16.46 -14.84
CA ASP A 709 19.27 -15.37 -14.05
C ASP A 709 18.28 -15.06 -12.91
N MET A 710 18.77 -14.99 -11.68
CA MET A 710 17.97 -14.69 -10.50
C MET A 710 18.03 -13.19 -10.19
N GLN A 711 16.90 -12.51 -10.37
CA GLN A 711 16.82 -11.06 -10.11
C GLN A 711 16.66 -10.77 -8.62
N ASP A 712 17.61 -10.01 -8.09
CA ASP A 712 17.53 -9.36 -6.78
C ASP A 712 16.74 -8.03 -6.89
N PRO A 713 15.56 -7.90 -6.24
CA PRO A 713 14.74 -6.69 -6.27
C PRO A 713 15.38 -5.44 -5.66
N SER A 714 16.30 -5.61 -4.71
CA SER A 714 16.96 -4.54 -3.95
C SER A 714 18.31 -4.14 -4.55
N GLY A 715 18.94 -5.04 -5.33
CA GLY A 715 20.05 -4.75 -6.24
C GLY A 715 21.44 -4.77 -5.59
N GLU A 716 21.60 -5.48 -4.49
CA GLU A 716 22.83 -5.73 -3.75
C GLU A 716 23.62 -6.95 -4.25
N GLY A 717 22.98 -7.82 -5.04
CA GLY A 717 23.53 -9.09 -5.53
C GLY A 717 23.29 -10.28 -4.59
N THR A 718 22.42 -10.12 -3.59
CA THR A 718 22.01 -11.22 -2.70
C THR A 718 20.51 -11.22 -2.54
N LEU A 719 19.91 -12.40 -2.65
CA LEU A 719 18.47 -12.61 -2.49
C LEU A 719 18.19 -13.25 -1.12
N THR A 720 17.48 -12.55 -0.26
CA THR A 720 17.07 -13.02 1.06
C THR A 720 15.79 -13.85 1.00
N VAL A 721 15.53 -14.65 2.04
CA VAL A 721 14.28 -15.43 2.14
C VAL A 721 13.04 -14.54 2.19
N GLY A 722 13.15 -13.32 2.74
CA GLY A 722 12.05 -12.35 2.74
C GLY A 722 11.68 -11.86 1.33
N GLU A 723 12.66 -11.72 0.44
CA GLU A 723 12.43 -11.32 -0.95
C GLU A 723 11.81 -12.44 -1.80
N LEU A 724 12.05 -13.71 -1.48
CA LEU A 724 11.41 -14.85 -2.17
C LEU A 724 9.88 -14.77 -2.12
N GLY A 725 9.31 -14.28 -1.01
CA GLY A 725 7.86 -14.12 -0.83
C GLY A 725 7.22 -13.04 -1.72
N SER A 726 8.04 -12.14 -2.29
CA SER A 726 7.57 -11.09 -3.20
C SER A 726 7.41 -11.53 -4.66
N ALA A 727 7.88 -12.75 -4.97
CA ALA A 727 7.60 -13.75 -6.04
C ALA A 727 7.20 -13.35 -7.49
N LEU A 728 6.86 -12.11 -7.82
CA LEU A 728 6.51 -11.73 -9.20
C LEU A 728 7.75 -11.23 -9.95
N GLY A 729 8.38 -12.15 -10.70
CA GLY A 729 9.42 -11.81 -11.68
C GLY A 729 10.87 -11.95 -11.21
N LEU A 730 11.14 -12.82 -10.23
CA LEU A 730 12.49 -13.06 -9.71
C LEU A 730 13.39 -13.88 -10.64
N LEU A 731 12.86 -14.46 -11.72
CA LEU A 731 13.63 -15.27 -12.67
C LEU A 731 13.54 -14.65 -14.06
N ASP A 732 14.70 -14.41 -14.67
CA ASP A 732 14.84 -14.15 -16.10
C ASP A 732 15.38 -15.42 -16.76
N VAL A 733 14.72 -15.87 -17.82
CA VAL A 733 15.10 -17.09 -18.52
C VAL A 733 15.36 -16.76 -19.98
N ASP A 734 16.59 -16.96 -20.42
CA ASP A 734 17.00 -16.80 -21.80
C ASP A 734 17.29 -18.14 -22.47
N VAL A 735 17.26 -18.16 -23.80
CA VAL A 735 17.60 -19.34 -24.58
C VAL A 735 18.31 -18.99 -25.87
N ALA A 736 19.37 -19.73 -26.15
CA ALA A 736 20.03 -19.72 -27.43
C ALA A 736 20.15 -21.16 -27.96
N ALA A 737 19.63 -21.41 -29.16
CA ALA A 737 19.74 -22.72 -29.78
C ALA A 737 19.91 -22.64 -31.30
N ARG A 738 20.62 -23.62 -31.86
CA ARG A 738 20.94 -23.72 -33.28
C ARG A 738 20.83 -25.17 -33.75
N ALA A 739 20.05 -25.40 -34.80
CA ALA A 739 19.96 -26.67 -35.51
C ALA A 739 20.49 -26.52 -36.94
N THR A 740 21.35 -27.44 -37.36
CA THR A 740 21.84 -27.52 -38.74
C THR A 740 21.74 -28.94 -39.25
N VAL A 741 21.34 -29.11 -40.52
CA VAL A 741 21.33 -30.41 -41.19
C VAL A 741 21.82 -30.23 -42.62
N HIS A 742 22.83 -31.00 -43.02
CA HIS A 742 23.46 -30.98 -44.34
C HIS A 742 23.49 -32.39 -44.92
N LEU A 743 22.69 -32.60 -45.98
CA LEU A 743 22.45 -33.91 -46.56
C LEU A 743 22.82 -33.94 -48.04
N ASN A 744 23.55 -34.97 -48.43
CA ASN A 744 23.66 -35.41 -49.81
C ASN A 744 22.40 -36.19 -50.20
N LEU A 745 21.80 -35.81 -51.32
CA LEU A 745 20.59 -36.40 -51.87
C LEU A 745 20.85 -37.04 -53.24
N LEU A 746 20.43 -38.30 -53.42
CA LEU A 746 20.43 -38.97 -54.72
C LEU A 746 19.07 -39.60 -54.99
N ALA A 747 18.27 -38.96 -55.85
CA ALA A 747 16.97 -39.47 -56.28
C ALA A 747 17.10 -40.31 -57.55
N THR A 748 16.67 -41.57 -57.48
CA THR A 748 16.75 -42.55 -58.57
C THR A 748 15.36 -43.12 -58.89
N LEU A 749 15.16 -43.56 -60.14
CA LEU A 749 13.93 -44.25 -60.55
C LEU A 749 14.04 -45.75 -60.21
N GLY A 750 13.37 -46.19 -59.13
CA GLY A 750 13.35 -47.58 -58.71
C GLY A 750 14.68 -48.14 -58.19
N GLY A 751 15.62 -47.27 -57.79
CA GLY A 751 16.95 -47.66 -57.34
C GLY A 751 17.91 -48.13 -58.44
N ASP A 752 17.56 -47.92 -59.72
CA ASP A 752 18.33 -48.41 -60.86
C ASP A 752 19.14 -47.28 -61.54
N THR A 753 20.46 -47.48 -61.63
CA THR A 753 21.43 -46.55 -62.22
C THR A 753 21.31 -46.41 -63.75
N ASN A 754 20.56 -47.30 -64.40
CA ASN A 754 20.33 -47.26 -65.84
C ASN A 754 19.39 -46.10 -66.25
N PHE A 755 18.54 -45.65 -65.33
CA PHE A 755 17.65 -44.51 -65.54
C PHE A 755 18.31 -43.20 -65.10
N PRO A 756 17.83 -42.05 -65.60
CA PRO A 756 18.27 -40.76 -65.10
C PRO A 756 18.08 -40.65 -63.58
N SER A 757 19.06 -40.05 -62.91
CA SER A 757 19.01 -39.74 -61.48
C SER A 757 19.25 -38.24 -61.24
N LEU A 758 18.73 -37.73 -60.13
CA LEU A 758 18.91 -36.35 -59.70
C LEU A 758 19.73 -36.36 -58.42
N ALA A 759 20.95 -35.83 -58.48
CA ALA A 759 21.77 -35.57 -57.31
C ALA A 759 21.55 -34.13 -56.84
N GLY A 760 21.70 -33.89 -55.54
CA GLY A 760 21.59 -32.56 -54.96
C GLY A 760 22.03 -32.55 -53.51
N GLU A 761 22.03 -31.37 -52.92
CA GLU A 761 22.33 -31.15 -51.52
C GLU A 761 21.15 -30.43 -50.86
N LEU A 762 20.87 -30.78 -49.60
CA LEU A 762 19.87 -30.14 -48.76
C LEU A 762 20.58 -29.56 -47.54
N HIS A 763 20.42 -28.26 -47.34
CA HIS A 763 20.92 -27.55 -46.17
C HIS A 763 19.72 -26.99 -45.41
N LEU A 764 19.66 -27.27 -44.12
CA LEU A 764 18.70 -26.70 -43.19
C LEU A 764 19.45 -25.92 -42.12
N TYR A 765 18.96 -24.72 -41.84
CA TYR A 765 19.39 -23.89 -40.72
C TYR A 765 18.16 -23.48 -39.91
N TRP A 766 18.26 -23.62 -38.60
CA TRP A 766 17.22 -23.16 -37.70
C TRP A 766 17.87 -22.56 -36.46
N GLY A 767 17.54 -21.30 -36.16
CA GLY A 767 18.05 -20.60 -34.99
C GLY A 767 16.93 -20.08 -34.11
N PHE A 768 17.21 -20.06 -32.81
CA PHE A 768 16.34 -19.57 -31.75
C PHE A 768 17.23 -18.71 -30.87
N ASP A 769 16.95 -17.41 -30.81
CA ASP A 769 17.73 -16.47 -29.99
C ASP A 769 16.89 -15.97 -28.80
N THR A 770 15.63 -16.42 -28.66
CA THR A 770 14.71 -16.13 -27.54
C THR A 770 13.69 -17.26 -27.33
N LEU A 771 13.03 -17.30 -26.16
CA LEU A 771 11.98 -18.29 -25.86
C LEU A 771 10.77 -18.16 -26.79
N ASP A 772 10.43 -16.94 -27.21
CA ASP A 772 9.35 -16.68 -28.18
C ASP A 772 9.67 -17.24 -29.57
N ASP A 773 10.95 -17.32 -29.93
CA ASP A 773 11.40 -17.90 -31.19
C ASP A 773 11.15 -19.41 -31.23
N PHE A 774 11.19 -20.13 -30.11
CA PHE A 774 10.93 -21.59 -30.10
C PHE A 774 9.56 -21.95 -30.68
N ALA A 775 8.55 -21.10 -30.46
CA ALA A 775 7.20 -21.35 -30.97
C ALA A 775 6.99 -20.86 -32.42
N ASN A 776 7.81 -19.93 -32.90
CA ASN A 776 7.51 -19.14 -34.10
C ASN A 776 8.62 -19.11 -35.17
N ALA A 777 9.83 -19.54 -34.84
CA ALA A 777 10.96 -19.51 -35.75
C ALA A 777 10.72 -20.46 -36.93
N THR A 778 10.97 -19.97 -38.14
CA THR A 778 10.85 -20.75 -39.36
C THR A 778 12.22 -21.23 -39.81
N PRO A 779 12.40 -22.53 -40.12
CA PRO A 779 13.68 -23.02 -40.63
C PRO A 779 13.96 -22.45 -42.02
N GLU A 780 15.20 -22.11 -42.27
CA GLU A 780 15.73 -21.81 -43.59
C GLU A 780 16.15 -23.12 -44.27
N ILE A 781 15.59 -23.40 -45.44
CA ILE A 781 15.83 -24.63 -46.17
C ILE A 781 16.32 -24.28 -47.57
N GLU A 782 17.49 -24.80 -47.94
CA GLU A 782 18.11 -24.58 -49.24
C GLU A 782 18.43 -25.88 -49.94
N PHE A 783 18.09 -25.94 -51.24
CA PHE A 783 18.51 -27.00 -52.13
C PHE A 783 19.64 -26.50 -53.03
N ARG A 784 20.82 -27.11 -52.91
CA ARG A 784 22.05 -26.72 -53.62
C ARG A 784 22.52 -27.82 -54.56
N ASP A 785 23.38 -27.43 -55.49
CA ASP A 785 24.08 -28.34 -56.43
C ASP A 785 23.23 -29.43 -57.09
N ILE A 786 22.00 -29.04 -57.49
CA ILE A 786 21.06 -29.90 -58.20
C ILE A 786 21.62 -30.28 -59.59
N ARG A 787 21.89 -31.58 -59.77
CA ARG A 787 22.51 -32.14 -60.97
C ARG A 787 21.68 -33.29 -61.50
N LEU A 788 21.33 -33.21 -62.78
CA LEU A 788 20.70 -34.31 -63.50
C LEU A 788 21.77 -35.21 -64.12
N ASN A 789 21.88 -36.44 -63.62
CA ASN A 789 22.62 -37.49 -64.28
C ASN A 789 21.69 -38.20 -65.27
N MET A 790 22.05 -38.25 -66.55
CA MET A 790 21.21 -38.83 -67.59
C MET A 790 21.24 -40.36 -67.64
N GLY A 791 22.04 -40.99 -66.78
CA GLY A 791 22.19 -42.44 -66.70
C GLY A 791 22.81 -43.05 -67.96
N GLU A 792 22.82 -44.37 -68.02
CA GLU A 792 23.36 -45.09 -69.18
C GLU A 792 22.44 -44.99 -70.42
N LEU A 793 21.16 -44.67 -70.23
CA LEU A 793 20.18 -44.49 -71.32
C LEU A 793 20.65 -43.46 -72.36
N PHE A 794 21.18 -42.31 -71.95
CA PHE A 794 21.62 -41.28 -72.91
C PHE A 794 22.86 -41.71 -73.69
N SER A 795 23.83 -42.34 -73.03
CA SER A 795 25.01 -42.92 -73.68
C SER A 795 24.65 -44.05 -74.64
N ASP A 796 23.68 -44.89 -74.30
CA ASP A 796 23.23 -45.98 -75.16
C ASP A 796 22.41 -45.48 -76.37
N LEU A 797 21.57 -44.47 -76.14
CA LEU A 797 20.63 -43.96 -77.16
C LEU A 797 21.32 -42.97 -78.13
N PHE A 798 22.25 -42.15 -77.64
CA PHE A 798 22.93 -41.12 -78.43
C PHE A 798 24.43 -41.33 -78.61
N GLY A 799 25.10 -42.18 -77.83
CA GLY A 799 26.56 -42.37 -77.91
C GLY A 799 27.03 -42.83 -79.30
N GLY A 800 26.24 -43.68 -79.96
CA GLY A 800 26.49 -44.06 -81.36
C GLY A 800 26.41 -42.88 -82.34
N ALA A 801 25.45 -41.97 -82.16
CA ALA A 801 25.30 -40.79 -83.01
C ALA A 801 26.40 -39.74 -82.71
N LEU A 802 26.74 -39.53 -81.44
CA LEU A 802 27.80 -38.61 -81.02
C LEU A 802 29.18 -39.05 -81.54
N THR A 803 29.44 -40.36 -81.55
CA THR A 803 30.69 -40.92 -82.08
C THR A 803 30.85 -40.63 -83.57
N GLU A 804 29.78 -40.70 -84.35
CA GLU A 804 29.83 -40.35 -85.78
C GLU A 804 29.98 -38.85 -86.02
N VAL A 805 29.30 -38.00 -85.23
CA VAL A 805 29.52 -36.55 -85.27
C VAL A 805 30.98 -36.21 -84.90
N GLN A 806 31.55 -36.88 -83.90
CA GLN A 806 32.93 -36.68 -83.49
C GLN A 806 33.94 -37.13 -84.55
N LYS A 807 33.67 -38.20 -85.29
CA LYS A 807 34.47 -38.60 -86.46
C LYS A 807 34.46 -37.51 -87.54
N VAL A 808 33.29 -37.00 -87.89
CA VAL A 808 33.17 -35.92 -88.89
C VAL A 808 33.86 -34.65 -88.41
N ALA A 809 33.69 -34.29 -87.13
CA ALA A 809 34.36 -33.13 -86.52
C ALA A 809 35.89 -33.29 -86.54
N GLN A 810 36.43 -34.47 -86.23
CA GLN A 810 37.86 -34.75 -86.30
C GLN A 810 38.44 -34.58 -87.71
N GLU A 811 37.67 -34.88 -88.77
CA GLU A 811 38.12 -34.70 -90.14
C GLU A 811 38.21 -33.22 -90.55
N VAL A 812 37.37 -32.35 -89.99
CA VAL A 812 37.42 -30.89 -90.23
C VAL A 812 38.23 -30.12 -89.18
N GLN A 813 38.63 -30.77 -88.09
CA GLN A 813 39.44 -30.18 -87.01
C GLN A 813 40.71 -29.49 -87.53
N PRO A 814 41.49 -30.07 -88.46
CA PRO A 814 42.68 -29.40 -88.99
C PRO A 814 42.36 -28.08 -89.72
N ILE A 815 41.17 -27.93 -90.28
CA ILE A 815 40.72 -26.71 -90.96
C ILE A 815 40.29 -25.66 -89.93
N LEU A 816 39.59 -26.11 -88.88
CA LEU A 816 39.20 -25.24 -87.76
C LEU A 816 40.45 -24.74 -87.01
N ASP A 817 41.42 -25.61 -86.75
CA ASP A 817 42.67 -25.27 -86.09
C ASP A 817 43.44 -24.19 -86.89
N VAL A 818 43.50 -24.28 -88.23
CA VAL A 818 44.09 -23.22 -89.07
C VAL A 818 43.35 -21.87 -89.00
N LEU A 819 42.04 -21.89 -88.75
CA LEU A 819 41.22 -20.67 -88.63
C LEU A 819 41.26 -20.06 -87.22
N THR A 820 41.53 -20.86 -86.19
CA THR A 820 41.51 -20.39 -84.78
C THR A 820 42.90 -20.27 -84.16
N GLU A 821 43.90 -20.96 -84.69
CA GLU A 821 45.25 -20.93 -84.14
C GLU A 821 45.99 -19.65 -84.57
N PRO A 822 46.66 -18.92 -83.66
CA PRO A 822 47.34 -17.69 -83.99
C PRO A 822 48.43 -17.94 -85.02
N ILE A 823 48.43 -17.18 -86.13
CA ILE A 823 49.43 -17.34 -87.19
C ILE A 823 50.80 -16.95 -86.59
N PRO A 824 51.78 -17.88 -86.54
CA PRO A 824 53.09 -17.59 -85.99
C PRO A 824 53.78 -16.48 -86.79
N VAL A 825 54.63 -15.68 -86.14
CA VAL A 825 55.29 -14.48 -86.72
C VAL A 825 54.36 -13.28 -86.91
N ILE A 826 53.14 -13.43 -87.44
CA ILE A 826 52.20 -12.29 -87.59
C ILE A 826 51.65 -11.87 -86.23
N SER A 827 51.24 -12.83 -85.41
CA SER A 827 50.78 -12.59 -84.04
C SER A 827 51.89 -11.96 -83.17
N ASP A 828 53.14 -12.37 -83.38
CA ASP A 828 54.30 -11.83 -82.68
C ASP A 828 54.66 -10.40 -83.12
N LEU A 829 54.43 -10.07 -84.40
CA LEU A 829 54.60 -8.72 -84.94
C LEU A 829 53.45 -7.77 -84.57
N ALA A 830 52.24 -8.29 -84.38
CA ALA A 830 51.05 -7.51 -84.02
C ALA A 830 50.90 -7.26 -82.51
N GLY A 831 51.62 -8.01 -81.66
CA GLY A 831 51.53 -7.90 -80.20
C GLY A 831 50.22 -8.46 -79.62
N SER A 832 49.42 -9.13 -80.44
CA SER A 832 48.17 -9.80 -80.08
C SER A 832 47.95 -10.99 -81.01
N PRO A 833 47.28 -12.07 -80.57
CA PRO A 833 47.00 -13.21 -81.43
C PRO A 833 46.15 -12.79 -82.63
N VAL A 834 46.67 -13.05 -83.84
CA VAL A 834 45.97 -12.83 -85.12
C VAL A 834 45.80 -14.18 -85.78
N ALA A 835 44.55 -14.65 -85.83
CA ALA A 835 44.15 -15.84 -86.59
C ALA A 835 43.70 -15.44 -88.02
N LEU A 836 43.44 -16.43 -88.87
CA LEU A 836 43.12 -16.24 -90.30
C LEU A 836 41.76 -15.59 -90.57
#